data_AF-A0A3D0HRR2-F1
#
_entry.id   AF-A0A3D0HRR2-F1
#
_cell.length_a   1.000
_cell.length_b   1.000
_cell.length_c   1.000
_cell.angle_alpha   90.00
_cell.angle_beta   90.00
_cell.angle_gamma   90.00
#
_symmetry.space_group_name_H-M   'P 1'
#
loop_
_entity.id
_entity.type
_entity.pdbx_description
1 polymer ?
#
loop_
_entity_poly.entity_id
_entity_poly.type
_entity_poly.pdbx_seq_one_letter_code
_entity_poly.pdbx_strand_id
1 'polypeptide(L)'
;MRRLCLFLLLLAFMPGFSQVVTVSFKFDQPSVIDHQGYQLVEWQGMLQSAMPGDPMIPWQSVSALLPPGCEATSVEVILSHPEQLAGTFSLFPRQYSRPISEGVSGKFVKNETVYNSKSVYPAEKHGRVSTHFYNGHAVAFTAFSPLAYVPASGQLTWYREAEVTLTYTTTEKGTAALRNCSASETVSQTLRHLVQNPDDTDLYNAFDQKSNPVGLLVITPEGYQEGYAALLEYYATLGITSEIVTTEDIYTSQTGVDNQEKIRNYIIGRVQTDGVDYLLLGGDVELVPARGLFCQVNSQGSIYEDISIPADLYYSALDGTWNDNGNNLWGEPDEDDLLPDLAVARLPYGNVAEQTRMLHKVLNYQQNPVDGELTNTLMAGEDLYSNPQTWGADYLEMLIGHHEDNGYTTDGIPEAFPIQEMYDRDMGYWSKRELIDKINTGMTFIHHSGHSNVDYALRMSIGDITDANFNMVNGVDHNYCLIYTHGCICGAFDASDCIAEEMLKIQNFVVAGSFNSRYGWFNEGQTEGPSLHLHREFVNALYTLGIDRIGQTQVQSKIATAPWVEAPGQWEDGALRWCFYDNNIFGDAAMKIHTDNYTSIDESIGKTKLDIFPNPANDFIRLSVPVESGNLESVKIYDLSGKMVTNIHFSLAKISTFEVRIELNTLPNGTYILRAETQKAVFSNTLTIVR
;
A
#
# COMPACT_ATOMS: atom_id res chain seq x y z
N MET A 1 15.41 19.79 14.26
CA MET A 1 15.73 21.05 13.56
C MET A 1 15.10 20.99 12.18
N ARG A 2 14.18 21.90 11.86
CA ARG A 2 13.45 21.92 10.58
C ARG A 2 14.45 22.11 9.42
N ARG A 3 14.56 21.13 8.53
CA ARG A 3 15.36 21.19 7.30
C ARG A 3 14.69 22.18 6.34
N LEU A 4 15.44 23.16 5.86
CA LEU A 4 14.98 24.18 4.91
C LEU A 4 15.51 23.78 3.53
N CYS A 5 14.67 23.18 2.69
CA CYS A 5 14.97 23.01 1.27
C CYS A 5 14.81 24.38 0.57
N LEU A 6 15.90 24.88 -0.03
CA LEU A 6 15.88 26.12 -0.80
C LEU A 6 15.80 25.73 -2.29
N PHE A 7 14.61 25.82 -2.88
CA PHE A 7 14.40 25.58 -4.31
C PHE A 7 14.52 26.89 -5.09
N LEU A 8 15.28 26.89 -6.18
CA LEU A 8 15.38 28.01 -7.12
C LEU A 8 14.90 27.53 -8.49
N LEU A 9 13.63 27.79 -8.81
CA LEU A 9 13.01 27.45 -10.10
C LEU A 9 13.33 28.55 -11.13
N LEU A 10 14.09 28.21 -12.17
CA LEU A 10 14.35 29.09 -13.32
C LEU A 10 13.63 28.52 -14.56
N LEU A 11 12.35 28.87 -14.72
CA LEU A 11 11.59 28.66 -15.96
C LEU A 11 12.08 29.65 -17.03
N ALA A 12 13.12 29.28 -17.78
CA ALA A 12 13.61 30.07 -18.90
C ALA A 12 12.93 29.65 -20.21
N PHE A 13 11.89 30.38 -20.63
CA PHE A 13 11.34 30.28 -21.99
C PHE A 13 12.30 30.95 -22.98
N MET A 14 13.26 30.18 -23.51
CA MET A 14 14.01 30.55 -24.72
C MET A 14 13.89 29.43 -25.77
N PRO A 15 13.54 29.74 -27.03
CA PRO A 15 13.43 28.73 -28.07
C PRO A 15 14.83 28.16 -28.37
N GLY A 16 15.01 26.86 -28.11
CA GLY A 16 16.25 26.13 -28.40
C GLY A 16 16.93 25.46 -27.21
N PHE A 17 16.41 25.60 -25.99
CA PHE A 17 16.82 24.75 -24.86
C PHE A 17 15.93 23.51 -24.77
N SER A 18 16.59 22.36 -24.58
CA SER A 18 15.93 21.14 -24.12
C SER A 18 15.21 21.43 -22.80
N GLN A 19 13.96 20.99 -22.67
CA GLN A 19 13.17 21.19 -21.45
C GLN A 19 13.58 20.15 -20.41
N VAL A 20 13.86 20.61 -19.18
CA VAL A 20 14.43 19.75 -18.13
C VAL A 20 13.75 19.96 -16.78
N VAL A 21 13.66 18.87 -16.01
CA VAL A 21 13.37 18.87 -14.57
C VAL A 21 14.64 18.44 -13.84
N THR A 22 15.01 19.14 -12.78
CA THR A 22 16.21 18.83 -12.00
C THR A 22 15.84 18.53 -10.56
N VAL A 23 16.35 17.41 -10.03
CA VAL A 23 16.23 17.01 -8.63
C VAL A 23 17.63 16.95 -8.02
N SER A 24 17.81 17.56 -6.85
CA SER A 24 19.10 17.61 -6.17
C SER A 24 19.08 16.81 -4.88
N PHE A 25 20.14 16.03 -4.66
CA PHE A 25 20.32 15.20 -3.48
C PHE A 25 21.56 15.63 -2.71
N LYS A 26 21.47 15.56 -1.38
CA LYS A 26 22.59 15.77 -0.46
C LYS A 26 22.68 14.59 0.48
N PHE A 27 23.89 14.10 0.64
CA PHE A 27 24.19 12.91 1.42
C PHE A 27 25.08 13.26 2.59
N ASP A 28 24.71 12.73 3.75
CA ASP A 28 25.64 12.61 4.87
C ASP A 28 26.59 11.43 4.61
N GLN A 29 27.65 11.32 5.42
CA GLN A 29 28.58 10.21 5.27
C GLN A 29 27.86 8.87 5.52
N PRO A 30 28.07 7.84 4.67
CA PRO A 30 27.42 6.54 4.84
C PRO A 30 27.90 5.82 6.09
N SER A 31 27.04 4.96 6.64
CA SER A 31 27.45 3.94 7.61
C SER A 31 28.09 2.76 6.88
N VAL A 32 29.03 2.11 7.54
CA VAL A 32 29.61 0.84 7.09
C VAL A 32 29.44 -0.16 8.21
N ILE A 33 28.72 -1.25 7.94
CA ILE A 33 28.45 -2.30 8.92
C ILE A 33 29.08 -3.62 8.47
N ASP A 34 29.50 -4.44 9.43
CA ASP A 34 29.97 -5.79 9.15
C ASP A 34 28.77 -6.74 9.00
N HIS A 35 28.76 -7.50 7.90
CA HIS A 35 27.74 -8.50 7.60
C HIS A 35 28.40 -9.77 7.08
N GLN A 36 28.30 -10.86 7.85
CA GLN A 36 28.84 -12.19 7.49
C GLN A 36 30.32 -12.19 7.05
N GLY A 37 31.15 -11.34 7.65
CA GLY A 37 32.58 -11.22 7.31
C GLY A 37 32.90 -10.33 6.11
N TYR A 38 31.89 -9.64 5.57
CA TYR A 38 31.98 -8.59 4.55
C TYR A 38 31.46 -7.27 5.12
N GLN A 39 31.44 -6.22 4.30
CA GLN A 39 30.84 -4.93 4.64
C GLN A 39 29.58 -4.63 3.82
N LEU A 40 28.62 -3.95 4.43
CA LEU A 40 27.53 -3.25 3.75
C LEU A 40 27.72 -1.74 3.96
N VAL A 41 27.49 -0.96 2.91
CA VAL A 41 27.60 0.50 2.94
C VAL A 41 26.20 1.06 2.81
N GLU A 42 25.72 1.76 3.83
CA GLU A 42 24.30 2.09 3.96
C GLU A 42 24.07 3.60 4.06
N TRP A 43 22.97 4.01 3.45
CA TRP A 43 22.33 5.30 3.65
C TRP A 43 20.87 5.05 3.98
N GLN A 44 20.30 5.93 4.80
CA GLN A 44 18.86 5.99 4.97
C GLN A 44 18.19 6.30 3.62
N GLY A 45 17.19 5.49 3.23
CA GLY A 45 16.43 5.71 1.99
C GLY A 45 17.11 5.23 0.70
N MET A 46 18.16 4.39 0.78
CA MET A 46 18.78 3.77 -0.40
C MET A 46 18.76 2.24 -0.36
N LEU A 47 18.14 1.63 -1.36
CA LEU A 47 18.06 0.18 -1.51
C LEU A 47 19.44 -0.40 -1.88
N GLN A 48 19.84 -1.50 -1.25
CA GLN A 48 21.02 -2.25 -1.70
C GLN A 48 20.68 -3.02 -2.98
N SER A 49 21.58 -3.01 -3.96
CA SER A 49 21.38 -3.78 -5.19
C SER A 49 22.69 -4.14 -5.86
N ALA A 50 22.69 -5.28 -6.55
CA ALA A 50 23.73 -5.78 -7.43
C ALA A 50 23.24 -7.05 -8.15
N MET A 51 23.93 -7.44 -9.21
CA MET A 51 23.75 -8.78 -9.80
C MET A 51 24.23 -9.87 -8.82
N PRO A 52 23.65 -11.09 -8.84
CA PRO A 52 24.13 -12.18 -8.00
C PRO A 52 25.64 -12.42 -8.13
N GLY A 53 26.31 -12.45 -6.99
CA GLY A 53 27.76 -12.59 -6.83
C GLY A 53 28.53 -11.27 -6.85
N ASP A 54 27.96 -10.17 -7.35
CA ASP A 54 28.64 -8.87 -7.42
C ASP A 54 28.59 -8.11 -6.08
N PRO A 55 29.47 -7.12 -5.85
CA PRO A 55 29.46 -6.27 -4.66
C PRO A 55 28.14 -5.52 -4.51
N MET A 56 27.43 -5.71 -3.40
CA MET A 56 26.23 -4.91 -3.09
C MET A 56 26.57 -3.44 -2.89
N ILE A 57 25.83 -2.57 -3.56
CA ILE A 57 25.95 -1.12 -3.45
C ILE A 57 24.59 -0.47 -3.22
N PRO A 58 24.53 0.67 -2.52
CA PRO A 58 23.29 1.41 -2.30
C PRO A 58 22.91 2.22 -3.53
N TRP A 59 21.61 2.24 -3.83
CA TRP A 59 20.97 2.98 -4.92
C TRP A 59 19.93 3.94 -4.36
N GLN A 60 20.00 5.19 -4.80
CA GLN A 60 19.02 6.24 -4.56
C GLN A 60 17.99 6.23 -5.69
N SER A 61 16.71 6.03 -5.37
CA SER A 61 15.62 6.22 -6.32
C SER A 61 15.36 7.70 -6.60
N VAL A 62 14.85 7.97 -7.80
CA VAL A 62 14.41 9.28 -8.26
C VAL A 62 13.01 9.10 -8.82
N SER A 63 12.10 9.95 -8.36
CA SER A 63 10.68 10.03 -8.69
C SER A 63 10.34 11.49 -8.88
N ALA A 64 10.35 11.96 -10.12
CA ALA A 64 10.12 13.37 -10.43
C ALA A 64 8.81 13.55 -11.19
N LEU A 65 7.96 14.45 -10.70
CA LEU A 65 6.79 14.89 -11.44
C LEU A 65 7.24 15.72 -12.65
N LEU A 66 6.79 15.35 -13.84
CA LEU A 66 7.03 16.08 -15.07
C LEU A 66 5.90 17.09 -15.31
N PRO A 67 6.07 18.07 -16.21
CA PRO A 67 4.96 18.92 -16.62
C PRO A 67 3.84 18.14 -17.32
N PRO A 68 2.59 18.65 -17.26
CA PRO A 68 1.44 18.03 -17.91
C PRO A 68 1.69 17.65 -19.38
N GLY A 69 1.34 16.42 -19.76
CA GLY A 69 1.42 15.97 -21.14
C GLY A 69 2.79 15.46 -21.61
N CYS A 70 3.75 15.33 -20.70
CA CYS A 70 5.15 15.03 -21.05
C CYS A 70 5.62 13.65 -20.61
N GLU A 71 6.67 13.15 -21.27
CA GLU A 71 7.46 11.98 -20.87
C GLU A 71 8.95 12.33 -20.83
N ALA A 72 9.68 11.69 -19.92
CA ALA A 72 11.13 11.82 -19.86
C ALA A 72 11.79 11.02 -21.00
N THR A 73 12.79 11.61 -21.63
CA THR A 73 13.51 11.05 -22.78
C THR A 73 14.96 10.70 -22.46
N SER A 74 15.55 11.34 -21.45
CA SER A 74 16.89 11.00 -20.97
C SER A 74 17.10 11.48 -19.53
N VAL A 75 18.12 10.90 -18.89
CA VAL A 75 18.61 11.27 -17.57
C VAL A 75 20.11 11.57 -17.64
N GLU A 76 20.54 12.62 -16.94
CA GLU A 76 21.94 12.91 -16.64
C GLU A 76 22.13 12.98 -15.12
N VAL A 77 23.14 12.30 -14.59
CA VAL A 77 23.47 12.33 -13.16
C VAL A 77 24.89 12.88 -12.96
N ILE A 78 24.97 14.03 -12.29
CA ILE A 78 26.22 14.70 -11.95
C ILE A 78 26.51 14.47 -10.46
N LEU A 79 27.50 13.63 -10.17
CA LEU A 79 28.00 13.42 -8.81
C LEU A 79 29.14 14.39 -8.51
N SER A 80 29.10 15.04 -7.35
CA SER A 80 30.08 16.06 -6.96
C SER A 80 30.56 15.90 -5.52
N HIS A 81 31.63 16.62 -5.18
CA HIS A 81 32.26 16.58 -3.86
C HIS A 81 32.66 15.16 -3.41
N PRO A 82 33.57 14.48 -4.15
CA PRO A 82 33.97 13.12 -3.82
C PRO A 82 34.79 13.08 -2.53
N GLU A 83 34.50 12.09 -1.68
CA GLU A 83 35.26 11.77 -0.48
C GLU A 83 35.58 10.29 -0.40
N GLN A 84 36.81 10.00 0.01
CA GLN A 84 37.25 8.63 0.20
C GLN A 84 36.96 8.16 1.62
N LEU A 85 36.32 7.00 1.77
CA LEU A 85 36.20 6.36 3.07
C LEU A 85 37.55 5.77 3.48
N ALA A 86 37.97 6.03 4.71
CA ALA A 86 39.22 5.53 5.24
C ALA A 86 39.13 4.02 5.52
N GLY A 87 40.00 3.23 4.88
CA GLY A 87 40.06 1.78 5.08
C GLY A 87 40.19 1.00 3.78
N THR A 88 40.04 -0.32 3.91
CA THR A 88 39.95 -1.26 2.80
C THR A 88 38.75 -2.14 3.08
N PHE A 89 37.82 -2.19 2.13
CA PHE A 89 36.52 -2.82 2.29
C PHE A 89 36.36 -3.97 1.30
N SER A 90 35.64 -5.00 1.71
CA SER A 90 35.14 -6.05 0.83
C SER A 90 33.63 -6.08 0.99
N LEU A 91 32.91 -5.47 0.05
CA LEU A 91 31.45 -5.43 0.13
C LEU A 91 30.85 -6.84 0.08
N PHE A 92 29.66 -7.03 0.65
CA PHE A 92 29.00 -8.32 0.65
C PHE A 92 28.61 -8.72 -0.78
N PRO A 93 28.95 -9.94 -1.23
CA PRO A 93 28.56 -10.40 -2.54
C PRO A 93 27.09 -10.76 -2.51
N ARG A 94 26.45 -10.42 -3.60
CA ARG A 94 25.02 -10.44 -3.63
C ARG A 94 24.46 -11.85 -3.81
N GLN A 95 23.46 -12.26 -3.03
CA GLN A 95 22.87 -13.60 -3.12
C GLN A 95 21.58 -13.61 -3.97
N TYR A 96 21.17 -14.79 -4.42
CA TYR A 96 19.99 -15.02 -5.27
C TYR A 96 18.67 -14.76 -4.55
N SER A 97 17.62 -14.51 -5.32
CA SER A 97 16.23 -14.52 -4.86
C SER A 97 15.59 -15.85 -5.28
N ARG A 98 14.50 -16.28 -4.63
CA ARG A 98 13.81 -17.53 -4.99
C ARG A 98 12.31 -17.46 -4.76
N PRO A 99 11.52 -18.28 -5.49
CA PRO A 99 10.14 -18.52 -5.12
C PRO A 99 10.09 -19.14 -3.72
N ILE A 100 9.18 -18.65 -2.89
CA ILE A 100 8.99 -19.16 -1.52
C ILE A 100 8.74 -20.66 -1.53
N SER A 101 8.01 -21.21 -2.51
CA SER A 101 7.65 -22.64 -2.60
C SER A 101 8.78 -23.58 -3.03
N GLU A 102 9.93 -23.06 -3.45
CA GLU A 102 10.99 -23.88 -4.05
C GLU A 102 11.97 -24.45 -3.00
N GLY A 103 12.18 -25.78 -3.02
CA GLY A 103 13.14 -26.47 -2.14
C GLY A 103 14.62 -26.29 -2.53
N VAL A 104 15.54 -26.95 -1.82
CA VAL A 104 17.02 -26.74 -1.86
C VAL A 104 17.64 -26.58 -3.26
N SER A 105 18.16 -25.38 -3.57
CA SER A 105 19.18 -25.16 -4.62
C SER A 105 19.91 -23.82 -4.37
N GLY A 106 21.23 -23.87 -4.16
CA GLY A 106 22.10 -22.68 -4.10
C GLY A 106 23.26 -22.78 -3.11
N LYS A 107 24.46 -22.34 -3.53
CA LYS A 107 25.64 -22.13 -2.68
C LYS A 107 25.92 -20.63 -2.66
N PHE A 108 26.46 -20.13 -1.56
CA PHE A 108 26.99 -18.77 -1.47
C PHE A 108 27.76 -18.40 -2.75
N VAL A 109 27.33 -17.34 -3.43
CA VAL A 109 27.89 -16.91 -4.71
C VAL A 109 28.74 -15.65 -4.52
N LYS A 110 29.89 -15.63 -5.19
CA LYS A 110 30.80 -14.48 -5.26
C LYS A 110 31.45 -14.44 -6.64
N ASN A 111 31.26 -13.34 -7.35
CA ASN A 111 31.83 -13.13 -8.68
C ASN A 111 33.29 -12.71 -8.58
N GLU A 112 34.19 -13.69 -8.52
CA GLU A 112 35.63 -13.43 -8.40
C GLU A 112 36.19 -12.54 -9.53
N THR A 113 35.56 -12.51 -10.71
CA THR A 113 35.99 -11.61 -11.80
C THR A 113 35.78 -10.15 -11.41
N VAL A 114 34.63 -9.82 -10.83
CA VAL A 114 34.31 -8.45 -10.38
C VAL A 114 35.13 -8.10 -9.15
N TYR A 115 35.27 -9.00 -8.17
CA TYR A 115 36.05 -8.74 -6.95
C TYR A 115 37.55 -8.53 -7.21
N ASN A 116 38.09 -9.11 -8.29
CA ASN A 116 39.50 -8.89 -8.68
C ASN A 116 39.67 -7.73 -9.69
N SER A 117 38.60 -7.01 -10.03
CA SER A 117 38.65 -5.88 -10.97
C SER A 117 39.30 -4.64 -10.37
N LYS A 118 40.11 -3.95 -11.18
CA LYS A 118 40.71 -2.64 -10.85
C LYS A 118 39.89 -1.45 -11.38
N SER A 119 38.81 -1.73 -12.10
CA SER A 119 37.89 -0.71 -12.60
C SER A 119 36.95 -0.25 -11.48
N VAL A 120 36.42 0.97 -11.62
CA VAL A 120 35.35 1.46 -10.75
C VAL A 120 34.08 0.66 -11.00
N TYR A 121 33.42 0.27 -9.92
CA TYR A 121 32.13 -0.38 -9.84
C TYR A 121 31.13 0.53 -9.09
N PRO A 122 29.87 0.65 -9.52
CA PRO A 122 29.35 0.10 -10.77
C PRO A 122 29.93 0.86 -11.99
N ALA A 123 29.92 0.22 -13.16
CA ALA A 123 30.41 0.87 -14.38
C ALA A 123 29.45 1.99 -14.83
N GLU A 124 28.15 1.70 -14.82
CA GLU A 124 27.06 2.66 -15.03
C GLU A 124 26.60 3.21 -13.68
N LYS A 125 26.47 4.53 -13.58
CA LYS A 125 26.16 5.20 -12.30
C LYS A 125 24.67 5.42 -12.07
N HIS A 126 23.86 5.22 -13.10
CA HIS A 126 22.41 5.40 -13.06
C HIS A 126 21.70 4.36 -13.92
N GLY A 127 20.42 4.13 -13.64
CA GLY A 127 19.53 3.27 -14.41
C GLY A 127 18.98 3.95 -15.65
N ARG A 128 18.11 3.23 -16.36
CA ARG A 128 17.24 3.80 -17.39
C ARG A 128 16.25 4.76 -16.74
N VAL A 129 15.67 5.64 -17.55
CA VAL A 129 14.52 6.45 -17.16
C VAL A 129 13.27 5.87 -17.79
N SER A 130 12.19 5.77 -17.01
CA SER A 130 10.85 5.41 -17.47
C SER A 130 9.84 6.46 -16.97
N THR A 131 8.71 6.60 -17.65
CA THR A 131 7.62 7.50 -17.24
C THR A 131 6.32 6.71 -17.11
N HIS A 132 5.68 6.85 -15.96
CA HIS A 132 4.38 6.26 -15.65
C HIS A 132 3.40 7.37 -15.27
N PHE A 133 2.11 7.05 -15.23
CA PHE A 133 1.06 8.05 -15.05
C PHE A 133 0.18 7.65 -13.88
N TYR A 134 0.08 8.51 -12.87
CA TYR A 134 -0.84 8.29 -11.75
C TYR A 134 -1.98 9.30 -11.83
N ASN A 135 -3.20 8.86 -12.13
CA ASN A 135 -4.34 9.73 -12.37
C ASN A 135 -3.94 10.88 -13.31
N GLY A 136 -3.32 10.55 -14.46
CA GLY A 136 -2.83 11.50 -15.46
C GLY A 136 -1.57 12.31 -15.10
N HIS A 137 -1.04 12.20 -13.88
CA HIS A 137 0.20 12.85 -13.46
C HIS A 137 1.41 12.07 -13.94
N ALA A 138 2.26 12.70 -14.74
CA ALA A 138 3.43 12.04 -15.33
C ALA A 138 4.58 12.01 -14.32
N VAL A 139 4.98 10.82 -13.90
CA VAL A 139 6.08 10.62 -12.95
C VAL A 139 7.21 9.87 -13.63
N ALA A 140 8.38 10.48 -13.67
CA ALA A 140 9.60 9.86 -14.18
C ALA A 140 10.32 9.12 -13.06
N PHE A 141 10.65 7.84 -13.30
CA PHE A 141 11.46 7.02 -12.42
C PHE A 141 12.85 6.78 -13.00
N THR A 142 13.84 6.77 -12.11
CA THR A 142 15.18 6.25 -12.35
C THR A 142 15.87 6.01 -11.01
N ALA A 143 17.10 5.50 -11.01
CA ALA A 143 17.90 5.38 -9.80
C ALA A 143 19.38 5.60 -10.10
N PHE A 144 20.17 5.98 -9.09
CA PHE A 144 21.61 6.16 -9.22
C PHE A 144 22.35 5.75 -7.95
N SER A 145 23.64 5.43 -8.05
CA SER A 145 24.48 5.17 -6.88
C SER A 145 25.41 6.34 -6.58
N PRO A 146 25.39 6.92 -5.36
CA PRO A 146 26.35 7.92 -4.91
C PRO A 146 27.66 7.27 -4.41
N LEU A 147 27.89 5.98 -4.69
CA LEU A 147 29.07 5.23 -4.27
C LEU A 147 29.85 4.72 -5.49
N ALA A 148 31.17 4.84 -5.42
CA ALA A 148 32.12 4.25 -6.35
C ALA A 148 33.08 3.35 -5.58
N TYR A 149 33.18 2.09 -6.01
CA TYR A 149 34.00 1.05 -5.39
C TYR A 149 35.06 0.55 -6.36
N VAL A 150 36.29 0.34 -5.91
CA VAL A 150 37.32 -0.36 -6.69
C VAL A 150 37.58 -1.71 -6.00
N PRO A 151 37.03 -2.83 -6.53
CA PRO A 151 37.02 -4.10 -5.79
C PRO A 151 38.40 -4.66 -5.44
N ALA A 152 39.36 -4.63 -6.37
CA ALA A 152 40.69 -5.20 -6.14
C ALA A 152 41.50 -4.49 -5.06
N SER A 153 41.24 -3.21 -4.80
CA SER A 153 41.93 -2.43 -3.76
C SER A 153 41.06 -2.20 -2.52
N GLY A 154 39.76 -2.54 -2.58
CA GLY A 154 38.79 -2.27 -1.53
C GLY A 154 38.54 -0.78 -1.26
N GLN A 155 38.82 0.10 -2.25
CA GLN A 155 38.70 1.55 -2.08
C GLN A 155 37.27 2.02 -2.34
N LEU A 156 36.68 2.75 -1.39
CA LEU A 156 35.35 3.36 -1.53
C LEU A 156 35.46 4.89 -1.63
N THR A 157 34.78 5.46 -2.62
CA THR A 157 34.57 6.90 -2.79
C THR A 157 33.08 7.17 -2.81
N TRP A 158 32.60 8.04 -1.93
CA TRP A 158 31.21 8.50 -1.94
C TRP A 158 31.15 9.97 -2.35
N TYR A 159 29.99 10.42 -2.82
CA TYR A 159 29.79 11.78 -3.30
C TYR A 159 28.79 12.48 -2.39
N ARG A 160 29.09 13.69 -1.91
CA ARG A 160 28.21 14.41 -0.97
C ARG A 160 26.96 14.97 -1.62
N GLU A 161 27.01 15.23 -2.92
CA GLU A 161 25.91 15.85 -3.65
C GLU A 161 25.74 15.19 -5.01
N ALA A 162 24.49 15.04 -5.43
CA ALA A 162 24.12 14.61 -6.77
C ALA A 162 23.06 15.53 -7.37
N GLU A 163 23.20 15.83 -8.64
CA GLU A 163 22.19 16.53 -9.43
C GLU A 163 21.70 15.60 -10.53
N VAL A 164 20.40 15.34 -10.55
CA VAL A 164 19.73 14.49 -11.54
C VAL A 164 18.91 15.39 -12.44
N THR A 165 19.25 15.43 -13.73
CA THR A 165 18.55 16.23 -14.74
C THR A 165 17.83 15.31 -15.70
N LEU A 166 16.51 15.43 -15.74
CA LEU A 166 15.61 14.69 -16.61
C LEU A 166 15.21 15.58 -17.77
N THR A 167 15.58 15.17 -18.98
CA THR A 167 15.10 15.83 -20.21
C THR A 167 13.73 15.27 -20.57
N TYR A 168 12.76 16.12 -20.88
CA TYR A 168 11.42 15.69 -21.24
C TYR A 168 10.91 16.34 -22.53
N THR A 169 9.87 15.73 -23.10
CA THR A 169 9.12 16.26 -24.25
C THR A 169 7.64 15.97 -24.09
N THR A 170 6.78 16.80 -24.68
CA THR A 170 5.37 16.48 -24.86
C THR A 170 5.22 15.28 -25.80
N THR A 171 4.36 14.33 -25.44
CA THR A 171 4.07 13.13 -26.23
C THR A 171 2.57 12.91 -26.37
N GLU A 172 2.17 12.06 -27.33
CA GLU A 172 0.77 11.67 -27.49
C GLU A 172 0.25 10.88 -26.29
N LYS A 173 1.07 9.95 -25.76
CA LYS A 173 0.76 9.16 -24.56
C LYS A 173 0.58 10.07 -23.34
N GLY A 174 1.53 10.99 -23.09
CA GLY A 174 1.42 11.94 -21.99
C GLY A 174 0.21 12.86 -22.12
N THR A 175 -0.08 13.35 -23.33
CA THR A 175 -1.27 14.19 -23.56
C THR A 175 -2.57 13.40 -23.36
N ALA A 176 -2.59 12.11 -23.72
CA ALA A 176 -3.73 11.23 -23.52
C ALA A 176 -4.01 10.97 -22.03
N ALA A 177 -2.97 10.75 -21.23
CA ALA A 177 -3.05 10.49 -19.79
C ALA A 177 -3.73 11.64 -19.04
N LEU A 178 -3.62 12.89 -19.51
CA LEU A 178 -4.30 14.04 -18.90
C LEU A 178 -5.82 13.92 -18.82
N ARG A 179 -6.44 13.03 -19.61
CA ARG A 179 -7.89 12.74 -19.46
C ARG A 179 -8.22 12.02 -18.16
N ASN A 180 -7.26 11.29 -17.60
CA ASN A 180 -7.41 10.61 -16.31
C ASN A 180 -7.17 11.58 -15.14
N CYS A 181 -6.76 12.84 -15.40
CA CYS A 181 -6.33 13.79 -14.38
C CYS A 181 -7.34 13.98 -13.25
N SER A 182 -6.88 13.92 -12.01
CA SER A 182 -7.67 14.11 -10.79
C SER A 182 -6.91 15.02 -9.82
N ALA A 183 -7.51 16.12 -9.40
CA ALA A 183 -6.95 17.02 -8.39
C ALA A 183 -7.48 16.68 -6.98
N SER A 184 -7.90 15.43 -6.75
CA SER A 184 -8.41 15.02 -5.44
C SER A 184 -7.32 15.12 -4.37
N GLU A 185 -7.74 15.34 -3.13
CA GLU A 185 -6.81 15.38 -2.00
C GLU A 185 -6.06 14.06 -1.84
N THR A 186 -6.72 12.92 -2.07
CA THR A 186 -6.10 11.59 -2.05
C THR A 186 -4.97 11.48 -3.07
N VAL A 187 -5.21 11.91 -4.31
CA VAL A 187 -4.19 11.89 -5.37
C VAL A 187 -3.03 12.82 -5.02
N SER A 188 -3.34 14.02 -4.53
CA SER A 188 -2.34 15.01 -4.09
C SER A 188 -1.47 14.48 -2.95
N GLN A 189 -2.06 13.81 -1.96
CA GLN A 189 -1.33 13.19 -0.85
C GLN A 189 -0.41 12.08 -1.33
N THR A 190 -0.92 11.17 -2.18
CA THR A 190 -0.10 10.12 -2.80
C THR A 190 1.10 10.70 -3.54
N LEU A 191 0.90 11.73 -4.37
CA LEU A 191 1.99 12.38 -5.09
C LEU A 191 2.99 13.06 -4.14
N ARG A 192 2.53 13.68 -3.06
CA ARG A 192 3.43 14.28 -2.03
C ARG A 192 4.36 13.26 -1.37
N HIS A 193 3.92 12.01 -1.26
CA HIS A 193 4.74 10.91 -0.74
C HIS A 193 5.63 10.28 -1.81
N LEU A 194 5.20 10.28 -3.07
CA LEU A 194 5.91 9.65 -4.18
C LEU A 194 7.04 10.52 -4.76
N VAL A 195 6.78 11.80 -5.02
CA VAL A 195 7.70 12.63 -5.84
C VAL A 195 8.59 13.55 -5.01
N GLN A 196 9.80 13.84 -5.51
CA GLN A 196 10.72 14.77 -4.84
C GLN A 196 10.44 16.26 -5.14
N ASN A 197 9.53 16.57 -6.07
CA ASN A 197 9.07 17.93 -6.42
C ASN A 197 7.54 18.07 -6.27
N PRO A 198 6.97 17.88 -5.07
CA PRO A 198 5.52 17.84 -4.88
C PRO A 198 4.80 19.18 -5.11
N ASP A 199 5.53 20.29 -5.08
CA ASP A 199 4.97 21.63 -5.35
C ASP A 199 4.50 21.80 -6.80
N ASP A 200 4.96 20.94 -7.72
CA ASP A 200 4.57 20.97 -9.14
C ASP A 200 3.22 20.29 -9.40
N THR A 201 2.60 19.66 -8.39
CA THR A 201 1.26 19.03 -8.50
C THR A 201 0.19 20.04 -8.94
N ASP A 202 0.32 21.31 -8.54
CA ASP A 202 -0.61 22.37 -8.91
C ASP A 202 -0.68 22.63 -10.43
N LEU A 203 0.35 22.23 -11.20
CA LEU A 203 0.36 22.34 -12.66
C LEU A 203 -0.75 21.50 -13.31
N TYR A 204 -1.23 20.47 -12.62
CA TYR A 204 -2.24 19.54 -13.12
C TYR A 204 -3.68 19.94 -12.77
N ASN A 205 -3.88 20.85 -11.82
CA ASN A 205 -5.22 21.26 -11.36
C ASN A 205 -6.16 21.75 -12.48
N ALA A 206 -5.60 22.31 -13.56
CA ALA A 206 -6.38 22.78 -14.71
C ALA A 206 -6.97 21.65 -15.58
N PHE A 207 -6.50 20.42 -15.40
CA PHE A 207 -6.87 19.25 -16.18
C PHE A 207 -7.88 18.35 -15.46
N ASP A 208 -8.19 18.62 -14.19
CA ASP A 208 -9.31 17.97 -13.53
C ASP A 208 -10.63 18.53 -14.09
N GLN A 209 -11.33 17.71 -14.87
CA GLN A 209 -12.57 18.04 -15.56
C GLN A 209 -13.78 17.31 -14.97
N LYS A 210 -13.61 16.55 -13.89
CA LYS A 210 -14.64 15.66 -13.33
C LYS A 210 -15.64 16.48 -12.51
N SER A 211 -16.92 16.17 -12.66
CA SER A 211 -18.01 16.92 -12.02
C SER A 211 -18.77 16.15 -10.95
N ASN A 212 -18.80 14.81 -11.03
CA ASN A 212 -19.52 13.93 -10.11
C ASN A 212 -18.75 12.61 -9.92
N PRO A 213 -17.81 12.53 -8.97
CA PRO A 213 -17.08 11.29 -8.70
C PRO A 213 -18.00 10.15 -8.27
N VAL A 214 -17.88 9.03 -8.97
CA VAL A 214 -18.36 7.73 -8.52
C VAL A 214 -17.31 7.22 -7.54
N GLY A 215 -17.68 6.98 -6.29
CA GLY A 215 -16.76 6.35 -5.36
C GLY A 215 -16.49 4.92 -5.81
N LEU A 216 -17.52 4.07 -5.81
CA LEU A 216 -17.40 2.64 -6.08
C LEU A 216 -18.11 2.23 -7.38
N LEU A 217 -17.38 1.60 -8.29
CA LEU A 217 -17.93 0.89 -9.45
C LEU A 217 -17.91 -0.62 -9.19
N VAL A 218 -19.06 -1.27 -9.29
CA VAL A 218 -19.18 -2.73 -9.20
C VAL A 218 -19.40 -3.30 -10.60
N ILE A 219 -18.56 -4.26 -11.00
CA ILE A 219 -18.72 -5.01 -12.26
C ILE A 219 -19.07 -6.45 -11.91
N THR A 220 -20.25 -6.92 -12.31
CA THR A 220 -20.74 -8.27 -11.98
C THR A 220 -21.70 -8.75 -13.08
N PRO A 221 -21.96 -10.05 -13.28
CA PRO A 221 -23.00 -10.48 -14.21
C PRO A 221 -24.41 -10.07 -13.76
N GLU A 222 -25.34 -9.90 -14.69
CA GLU A 222 -26.72 -9.45 -14.46
C GLU A 222 -27.45 -10.25 -13.36
N GLY A 223 -27.22 -11.57 -13.32
CA GLY A 223 -27.85 -12.47 -12.34
C GLY A 223 -27.41 -12.26 -10.88
N TYR A 224 -26.35 -11.48 -10.64
CA TYR A 224 -25.78 -11.26 -9.31
C TYR A 224 -25.97 -9.82 -8.81
N GLN A 225 -26.43 -8.89 -9.65
CA GLN A 225 -26.50 -7.47 -9.31
C GLN A 225 -27.36 -7.17 -8.08
N GLU A 226 -28.46 -7.92 -7.89
CA GLU A 226 -29.39 -7.71 -6.76
C GLU A 226 -28.73 -7.98 -5.39
N GLY A 227 -27.71 -8.85 -5.35
CA GLY A 227 -26.99 -9.18 -4.11
C GLY A 227 -26.26 -7.98 -3.49
N TYR A 228 -25.92 -6.97 -4.30
CA TYR A 228 -25.14 -5.82 -3.88
C TYR A 228 -25.97 -4.70 -3.23
N ALA A 229 -27.30 -4.75 -3.26
CA ALA A 229 -28.16 -3.66 -2.80
C ALA A 229 -27.81 -3.17 -1.38
N ALA A 230 -27.64 -4.09 -0.42
CA ALA A 230 -27.31 -3.75 0.96
C ALA A 230 -25.91 -3.12 1.11
N LEU A 231 -24.94 -3.56 0.29
CA LEU A 231 -23.59 -2.99 0.29
C LEU A 231 -23.60 -1.56 -0.24
N LEU A 232 -24.33 -1.31 -1.32
CA LEU A 232 -24.47 0.03 -1.90
C LEU A 232 -25.21 0.98 -0.95
N GLU A 233 -26.28 0.51 -0.31
CA GLU A 233 -27.00 1.30 0.71
C GLU A 233 -26.08 1.68 1.87
N TYR A 234 -25.26 0.74 2.35
CA TYR A 234 -24.27 1.01 3.38
C TYR A 234 -23.25 2.07 2.94
N TYR A 235 -22.67 1.92 1.74
CA TYR A 235 -21.70 2.89 1.22
C TYR A 235 -22.30 4.28 0.99
N ALA A 236 -23.57 4.36 0.59
CA ALA A 236 -24.28 5.63 0.52
C ALA A 236 -24.36 6.33 1.89
N THR A 237 -24.49 5.58 3.00
CA THR A 237 -24.43 6.18 4.36
C THR A 237 -23.06 6.77 4.72
N LEU A 238 -22.00 6.27 4.08
CA LEU A 238 -20.63 6.77 4.22
C LEU A 238 -20.26 7.85 3.20
N GLY A 239 -21.22 8.27 2.36
CA GLY A 239 -20.99 9.24 1.29
C GLY A 239 -20.24 8.69 0.08
N ILE A 240 -20.10 7.37 -0.05
CA ILE A 240 -19.54 6.72 -1.24
C ILE A 240 -20.68 6.49 -2.22
N THR A 241 -20.72 7.27 -3.29
CA THR A 241 -21.64 7.05 -4.41
C THR A 241 -21.22 5.81 -5.16
N SER A 242 -22.15 4.89 -5.38
CA SER A 242 -21.85 3.59 -5.95
C SER A 242 -22.72 3.27 -7.15
N GLU A 243 -22.17 2.60 -8.15
CA GLU A 243 -22.85 2.15 -9.36
C GLU A 243 -22.55 0.68 -9.63
N ILE A 244 -23.53 -0.04 -10.17
CA ILE A 244 -23.35 -1.40 -10.69
C ILE A 244 -23.49 -1.35 -12.20
N VAL A 245 -22.55 -1.98 -12.91
CA VAL A 245 -22.64 -2.26 -14.34
C VAL A 245 -22.53 -3.76 -14.55
N THR A 246 -23.29 -4.28 -15.51
CA THR A 246 -23.26 -5.72 -15.81
C THR A 246 -22.16 -6.06 -16.81
N THR A 247 -21.60 -7.26 -16.73
CA THR A 247 -20.65 -7.73 -17.75
C THR A 247 -21.34 -7.85 -19.11
N GLU A 248 -22.62 -8.21 -19.16
CA GLU A 248 -23.45 -8.23 -20.36
C GLU A 248 -23.55 -6.84 -21.03
N ASP A 249 -23.80 -5.78 -20.26
CA ASP A 249 -23.85 -4.41 -20.76
C ASP A 249 -22.48 -3.95 -21.28
N ILE A 250 -21.39 -4.28 -20.58
CA ILE A 250 -20.03 -3.96 -21.04
C ILE A 250 -19.73 -4.68 -22.35
N TYR A 251 -20.00 -5.99 -22.42
CA TYR A 251 -19.64 -6.81 -23.60
C TYR A 251 -20.38 -6.38 -24.87
N THR A 252 -21.56 -5.79 -24.72
CA THR A 252 -22.39 -5.28 -25.82
C THR A 252 -22.11 -3.81 -26.16
N SER A 253 -21.73 -2.98 -25.19
CA SER A 253 -21.51 -1.54 -25.39
C SER A 253 -20.07 -1.16 -25.72
N GLN A 254 -19.08 -1.96 -25.30
CA GLN A 254 -17.66 -1.64 -25.48
C GLN A 254 -17.01 -2.40 -26.62
N THR A 255 -16.00 -1.75 -27.21
CA THR A 255 -15.06 -2.37 -28.15
C THR A 255 -13.81 -2.85 -27.43
N GLY A 256 -13.22 -3.94 -27.91
CA GLY A 256 -11.98 -4.52 -27.41
C GLY A 256 -11.72 -5.85 -28.12
N VAL A 257 -10.47 -6.31 -28.15
CA VAL A 257 -10.05 -7.59 -28.75
C VAL A 257 -10.67 -8.79 -28.03
N ASP A 258 -10.95 -8.64 -26.74
CA ASP A 258 -11.60 -9.63 -25.88
C ASP A 258 -12.42 -8.94 -24.76
N ASN A 259 -13.00 -9.75 -23.87
CA ASN A 259 -13.84 -9.27 -22.79
C ASN A 259 -13.06 -8.48 -21.73
N GLN A 260 -11.81 -8.85 -21.48
CA GLN A 260 -10.93 -8.13 -20.56
C GLN A 260 -10.65 -6.71 -21.05
N GLU A 261 -10.29 -6.53 -22.33
CA GLU A 261 -10.05 -5.19 -22.86
C GLU A 261 -11.35 -4.37 -22.90
N LYS A 262 -12.50 -5.00 -23.19
CA LYS A 262 -13.81 -4.32 -23.10
C LYS A 262 -14.10 -3.81 -21.69
N ILE A 263 -13.83 -4.62 -20.66
CA ILE A 263 -13.96 -4.20 -19.26
C ILE A 263 -13.03 -3.04 -18.96
N ARG A 264 -11.74 -3.14 -19.33
CA ARG A 264 -10.76 -2.07 -19.11
C ARG A 264 -11.16 -0.77 -19.81
N ASN A 265 -11.63 -0.85 -21.05
CA ASN A 265 -12.10 0.31 -21.81
C ASN A 265 -13.33 0.98 -21.18
N TYR A 266 -14.26 0.19 -20.61
CA TYR A 266 -15.37 0.74 -19.83
C TYR A 266 -14.85 1.53 -18.62
N ILE A 267 -13.94 0.92 -17.85
CA ILE A 267 -13.36 1.52 -16.64
C ILE A 267 -12.63 2.83 -16.99
N ILE A 268 -11.79 2.83 -18.03
CA ILE A 268 -11.12 4.03 -18.55
C ILE A 268 -12.15 5.13 -18.83
N GLY A 269 -13.25 4.79 -19.52
CA GLY A 269 -14.33 5.72 -19.81
C GLY A 269 -14.91 6.34 -18.53
N ARG A 270 -15.27 5.52 -17.54
CA ARG A 270 -15.85 5.98 -16.27
C ARG A 270 -14.87 6.81 -15.44
N VAL A 271 -13.59 6.43 -15.40
CA VAL A 271 -12.55 7.24 -14.74
C VAL A 271 -12.43 8.60 -15.41
N GLN A 272 -12.45 8.67 -16.73
CA GLN A 272 -12.32 9.94 -17.46
C GLN A 272 -13.55 10.84 -17.33
N THR A 273 -14.76 10.29 -17.20
CA THR A 273 -16.00 11.08 -17.16
C THR A 273 -16.46 11.45 -15.75
N ASP A 274 -16.40 10.50 -14.82
CA ASP A 274 -16.97 10.64 -13.48
C ASP A 274 -15.85 10.73 -12.45
N GLY A 275 -14.78 9.96 -12.63
CA GLY A 275 -13.80 9.66 -11.59
C GLY A 275 -14.28 8.45 -10.79
N VAL A 276 -13.43 7.44 -10.66
CA VAL A 276 -13.70 6.19 -9.94
C VAL A 276 -12.56 5.95 -8.96
N ASP A 277 -12.86 5.84 -7.67
CA ASP A 277 -11.86 5.60 -6.63
C ASP A 277 -11.67 4.10 -6.36
N TYR A 278 -12.77 3.32 -6.43
CA TYR A 278 -12.81 1.90 -6.11
C TYR A 278 -13.52 1.11 -7.21
N LEU A 279 -12.96 -0.05 -7.53
CA LEU A 279 -13.52 -1.05 -8.43
C LEU A 279 -13.67 -2.38 -7.70
N LEU A 280 -14.90 -2.89 -7.67
CA LEU A 280 -15.21 -4.22 -7.17
C LEU A 280 -15.56 -5.15 -8.32
N LEU A 281 -14.71 -6.15 -8.53
CA LEU A 281 -14.93 -7.23 -9.49
C LEU A 281 -15.76 -8.32 -8.80
N GLY A 282 -17.05 -8.35 -9.12
CA GLY A 282 -18.03 -9.24 -8.55
C GLY A 282 -18.13 -10.56 -9.30
N GLY A 283 -17.35 -11.55 -8.87
CA GLY A 283 -17.37 -12.90 -9.40
C GLY A 283 -15.97 -13.45 -9.62
N ASP A 284 -15.91 -14.76 -9.75
CA ASP A 284 -14.71 -15.48 -10.14
C ASP A 284 -14.40 -15.28 -11.65
N VAL A 285 -13.30 -15.84 -12.16
CA VAL A 285 -12.75 -15.53 -13.51
C VAL A 285 -13.67 -15.91 -14.66
N GLU A 286 -14.55 -16.89 -14.48
CA GLU A 286 -15.57 -17.28 -15.45
C GLU A 286 -16.71 -16.26 -15.54
N LEU A 287 -16.89 -15.45 -14.50
CA LEU A 287 -17.90 -14.39 -14.43
C LEU A 287 -17.32 -13.03 -14.83
N VAL A 288 -16.16 -12.69 -14.30
CA VAL A 288 -15.42 -11.44 -14.57
C VAL A 288 -13.95 -11.78 -14.84
N PRO A 289 -13.52 -11.88 -16.10
CA PRO A 289 -12.21 -12.42 -16.43
C PRO A 289 -11.09 -11.49 -15.94
N ALA A 290 -9.97 -12.07 -15.50
CA ALA A 290 -8.72 -11.33 -15.31
C ALA A 290 -7.88 -11.31 -16.60
N ARG A 291 -6.88 -10.42 -16.61
CA ARG A 291 -5.83 -10.40 -17.63
C ARG A 291 -4.60 -11.14 -17.11
N GLY A 292 -4.10 -12.07 -17.92
CA GLY A 292 -2.79 -12.69 -17.70
C GLY A 292 -1.68 -11.75 -18.14
N LEU A 293 -0.69 -11.53 -17.29
CA LEU A 293 0.48 -10.69 -17.53
C LEU A 293 1.74 -11.54 -17.72
N PHE A 294 2.63 -11.07 -18.59
CA PHE A 294 3.92 -11.67 -18.85
C PHE A 294 4.94 -11.20 -17.82
N CYS A 295 5.65 -12.13 -17.19
CA CYS A 295 6.85 -11.81 -16.44
C CYS A 295 7.87 -12.95 -16.56
N GLN A 296 9.13 -12.57 -16.55
CA GLN A 296 10.25 -13.50 -16.54
C GLN A 296 11.24 -13.10 -15.44
N VAL A 297 11.73 -14.08 -14.69
CA VAL A 297 12.77 -13.93 -13.67
C VAL A 297 13.89 -14.92 -13.97
N ASN A 298 15.12 -14.44 -14.02
CA ASN A 298 16.29 -15.30 -14.10
C ASN A 298 16.91 -15.47 -12.71
N SER A 299 16.69 -16.64 -12.12
CA SER A 299 17.18 -16.99 -10.79
C SER A 299 18.07 -18.22 -10.86
N GLN A 300 19.31 -18.10 -10.42
CA GLN A 300 20.29 -19.20 -10.38
C GLN A 300 20.53 -19.93 -11.72
N GLY A 301 20.36 -19.23 -12.85
CA GLY A 301 20.46 -19.83 -14.18
C GLY A 301 19.22 -20.63 -14.61
N SER A 302 18.16 -20.63 -13.79
CA SER A 302 16.82 -21.05 -14.16
C SER A 302 16.01 -19.85 -14.59
N ILE A 303 15.25 -20.01 -15.68
CA ILE A 303 14.29 -19.02 -16.14
C ILE A 303 12.92 -19.42 -15.60
N TYR A 304 12.36 -18.58 -14.74
CA TYR A 304 10.97 -18.64 -14.32
C TYR A 304 10.19 -17.69 -15.22
N GLU A 305 9.31 -18.24 -16.04
CA GLU A 305 8.51 -17.48 -16.99
C GLU A 305 7.05 -17.85 -16.80
N ASP A 306 6.19 -16.85 -16.73
CA ASP A 306 4.76 -17.02 -16.86
C ASP A 306 4.26 -15.95 -17.84
N ILE A 307 3.49 -16.41 -18.83
CA ILE A 307 2.92 -15.56 -19.88
C ILE A 307 1.50 -15.08 -19.53
N SER A 308 0.98 -15.52 -18.38
CA SER A 308 -0.41 -15.35 -17.97
C SER A 308 -0.56 -15.33 -16.45
N ILE A 309 0.24 -14.52 -15.75
CA ILE A 309 0.03 -14.20 -14.33
C ILE A 309 -1.30 -13.45 -14.19
N PRO A 310 -2.35 -14.03 -13.59
CA PRO A 310 -3.63 -13.35 -13.51
C PRO A 310 -3.52 -12.19 -12.51
N ALA A 311 -3.84 -10.99 -13.00
CA ALA A 311 -3.68 -9.77 -12.25
C ALA A 311 -4.85 -8.82 -12.49
N ASP A 312 -5.54 -8.46 -11.42
CA ASP A 312 -6.56 -7.40 -11.46
C ASP A 312 -5.92 -6.00 -11.55
N LEU A 313 -4.59 -5.91 -11.39
CA LEU A 313 -3.79 -4.71 -11.67
C LEU A 313 -4.09 -4.11 -13.06
N TYR A 314 -4.37 -4.94 -14.07
CA TYR A 314 -4.73 -4.50 -15.42
C TYR A 314 -5.97 -3.58 -15.46
N TYR A 315 -6.88 -3.74 -14.48
CA TYR A 315 -8.08 -2.90 -14.33
C TYR A 315 -7.88 -1.70 -13.40
N SER A 316 -6.71 -1.64 -12.74
CA SER A 316 -6.34 -0.60 -11.79
C SER A 316 -5.40 0.43 -12.41
N ALA A 317 -4.46 -0.01 -13.25
CA ALA A 317 -3.50 0.81 -13.97
C ALA A 317 -3.94 1.01 -15.43
N LEU A 318 -4.38 2.23 -15.75
CA LEU A 318 -5.24 2.49 -16.91
C LEU A 318 -4.53 3.12 -18.10
N ASP A 319 -3.25 3.43 -17.96
CA ASP A 319 -2.46 4.01 -19.04
C ASP A 319 -1.85 2.95 -19.98
N GLY A 320 -1.57 3.35 -21.22
CA GLY A 320 -1.02 2.47 -22.26
C GLY A 320 -1.96 1.35 -22.75
N THR A 321 -1.48 0.57 -23.71
CA THR A 321 -2.24 -0.58 -24.25
C THR A 321 -1.94 -1.88 -23.51
N TRP A 322 -0.79 -1.96 -22.84
CA TRP A 322 -0.23 -3.17 -22.21
C TRP A 322 0.11 -4.30 -23.20
N ASN A 323 0.09 -4.04 -24.52
CA ASN A 323 0.42 -5.01 -25.57
C ASN A 323 0.87 -4.24 -26.83
N ASP A 324 1.86 -3.37 -26.66
CA ASP A 324 2.22 -2.33 -27.64
C ASP A 324 2.74 -2.95 -28.96
N ASN A 325 3.32 -4.15 -28.91
CA ASN A 325 3.79 -4.90 -30.08
C ASN A 325 2.72 -5.79 -30.75
N GLY A 326 1.52 -5.88 -30.16
CA GLY A 326 0.46 -6.75 -30.64
C GLY A 326 0.84 -8.23 -30.69
N ASN A 327 1.77 -8.66 -29.84
CA ASN A 327 2.26 -10.04 -29.76
C ASN A 327 1.44 -10.91 -28.78
N ASN A 328 0.50 -10.32 -28.00
CA ASN A 328 -0.35 -10.93 -26.96
C ASN A 328 0.38 -11.38 -25.68
N LEU A 329 1.59 -10.87 -25.44
CA LEU A 329 2.26 -10.93 -24.14
C LEU A 329 1.97 -9.60 -23.45
N TRP A 330 1.06 -9.63 -22.47
CA TRP A 330 0.58 -8.39 -21.87
C TRP A 330 1.46 -7.93 -20.72
N GLY A 331 1.74 -6.64 -20.62
CA GLY A 331 2.53 -6.06 -19.52
C GLY A 331 4.00 -6.48 -19.57
N GLU A 332 4.55 -6.64 -20.78
CA GLU A 332 5.99 -6.75 -20.96
C GLU A 332 6.70 -5.51 -20.38
N PRO A 333 7.98 -5.62 -19.98
CA PRO A 333 8.76 -4.46 -19.57
C PRO A 333 8.69 -3.35 -20.62
N ASP A 334 8.59 -2.09 -20.19
CA ASP A 334 8.36 -0.90 -21.01
C ASP A 334 6.90 -0.74 -21.55
N GLU A 335 6.03 -1.76 -21.45
CA GLU A 335 4.60 -1.69 -21.84
C GLU A 335 3.65 -1.55 -20.63
N ASP A 336 4.15 -1.85 -19.44
CA ASP A 336 3.44 -1.86 -18.17
C ASP A 336 3.18 -0.45 -17.61
N ASP A 337 2.17 -0.36 -16.76
CA ASP A 337 1.89 0.82 -15.96
C ASP A 337 2.00 0.48 -14.47
N LEU A 338 3.00 1.06 -13.83
CA LEU A 338 3.38 0.79 -12.44
C LEU A 338 2.70 1.75 -11.46
N LEU A 339 1.82 2.65 -11.93
CA LEU A 339 1.12 3.61 -11.10
C LEU A 339 -0.40 3.44 -11.21
N PRO A 340 -0.98 2.49 -10.46
CA PRO A 340 -2.40 2.22 -10.55
C PRO A 340 -3.27 3.45 -10.18
N ASP A 341 -4.26 3.76 -11.02
CA ASP A 341 -5.12 4.94 -10.91
C ASP A 341 -6.23 4.79 -9.86
N LEU A 342 -6.74 3.57 -9.67
CA LEU A 342 -7.88 3.29 -8.80
C LEU A 342 -7.70 2.00 -8.01
N ALA A 343 -8.36 1.88 -6.86
CA ALA A 343 -8.28 0.69 -6.02
C ALA A 343 -9.13 -0.46 -6.58
N VAL A 344 -8.56 -1.66 -6.73
CA VAL A 344 -9.30 -2.84 -7.21
C VAL A 344 -9.27 -3.98 -6.18
N ALA A 345 -10.38 -4.70 -6.10
CA ALA A 345 -10.47 -5.98 -5.39
C ALA A 345 -11.50 -6.89 -6.07
N ARG A 346 -11.40 -8.19 -5.79
CA ARG A 346 -12.28 -9.23 -6.33
C ARG A 346 -13.03 -9.96 -5.24
N LEU A 347 -14.33 -10.19 -5.44
CA LEU A 347 -15.11 -11.17 -4.69
C LEU A 347 -15.25 -12.44 -5.55
N PRO A 348 -14.40 -13.47 -5.37
CA PRO A 348 -14.34 -14.62 -6.26
C PRO A 348 -15.41 -15.66 -5.90
N TYR A 349 -16.69 -15.32 -6.11
CA TYR A 349 -17.80 -16.28 -6.00
C TYR A 349 -18.13 -16.87 -7.37
N GLY A 350 -18.51 -18.16 -7.39
CA GLY A 350 -19.06 -18.83 -8.57
C GLY A 350 -20.59 -18.99 -8.50
N ASN A 351 -21.22 -18.74 -7.34
CA ASN A 351 -22.68 -18.83 -7.17
C ASN A 351 -23.27 -17.86 -6.13
N VAL A 352 -24.61 -17.75 -6.11
CA VAL A 352 -25.35 -16.79 -5.26
C VAL A 352 -25.15 -17.05 -3.77
N ALA A 353 -24.97 -18.30 -3.35
CA ALA A 353 -24.77 -18.63 -1.94
C ALA A 353 -23.38 -18.17 -1.45
N GLU A 354 -22.35 -18.30 -2.28
CA GLU A 354 -21.02 -17.75 -2.01
C GLU A 354 -21.04 -16.22 -1.99
N GLN A 355 -21.65 -15.58 -3.00
CA GLN A 355 -21.81 -14.12 -3.02
C GLN A 355 -22.47 -13.62 -1.74
N THR A 356 -23.59 -14.25 -1.33
CA THR A 356 -24.32 -13.87 -0.12
C THR A 356 -23.45 -13.98 1.12
N ARG A 357 -22.65 -15.05 1.25
CA ARG A 357 -21.74 -15.25 2.39
C ARG A 357 -20.64 -14.20 2.41
N MET A 358 -19.98 -13.95 1.28
CA MET A 358 -18.91 -12.95 1.20
C MET A 358 -19.42 -11.53 1.50
N LEU A 359 -20.53 -11.12 0.89
CA LEU A 359 -21.13 -9.80 1.15
C LEU A 359 -21.62 -9.65 2.59
N HIS A 360 -22.16 -10.73 3.18
CA HIS A 360 -22.52 -10.75 4.60
C HIS A 360 -21.28 -10.48 5.48
N LYS A 361 -20.16 -11.15 5.23
CA LYS A 361 -18.91 -10.93 5.98
C LYS A 361 -18.42 -9.49 5.84
N VAL A 362 -18.39 -8.96 4.62
CA VAL A 362 -17.97 -7.56 4.34
C VAL A 362 -18.86 -6.56 5.08
N LEU A 363 -20.18 -6.73 5.05
CA LEU A 363 -21.11 -5.83 5.74
C LEU A 363 -21.00 -5.96 7.26
N ASN A 364 -20.97 -7.19 7.77
CA ASN A 364 -20.93 -7.44 9.21
C ASN A 364 -19.62 -6.96 9.84
N TYR A 365 -18.46 -7.23 9.21
CA TYR A 365 -17.15 -6.74 9.67
C TYR A 365 -17.11 -5.21 9.80
N GLN A 366 -17.75 -4.49 8.86
CA GLN A 366 -17.74 -3.03 8.86
C GLN A 366 -18.79 -2.42 9.79
N GLN A 367 -20.00 -2.99 9.86
CA GLN A 367 -21.13 -2.43 10.60
C GLN A 367 -21.22 -2.92 12.04
N ASN A 368 -20.82 -4.16 12.30
CA ASN A 368 -20.93 -4.83 13.60
C ASN A 368 -19.63 -5.55 13.98
N PRO A 369 -18.47 -4.87 13.97
CA PRO A 369 -17.22 -5.47 14.42
C PRO A 369 -17.30 -5.90 15.89
N VAL A 370 -16.64 -7.01 16.23
CA VAL A 370 -16.44 -7.43 17.62
C VAL A 370 -15.38 -6.52 18.23
N ASP A 371 -15.77 -5.70 19.21
CA ASP A 371 -14.88 -4.71 19.82
C ASP A 371 -13.87 -5.36 20.79
N GLY A 372 -12.74 -4.69 21.00
CA GLY A 372 -11.67 -5.13 21.91
C GLY A 372 -10.65 -6.12 21.32
N GLU A 373 -10.83 -6.53 20.07
CA GLU A 373 -9.91 -7.44 19.35
C GLU A 373 -9.51 -6.94 17.95
N LEU A 374 -9.90 -5.72 17.56
CA LEU A 374 -9.61 -5.16 16.23
C LEU A 374 -8.11 -4.94 15.99
N THR A 375 -7.33 -4.84 17.07
CA THR A 375 -5.88 -4.72 17.06
C THR A 375 -5.16 -6.05 17.29
N ASN A 376 -5.88 -7.17 17.41
CA ASN A 376 -5.27 -8.49 17.62
C ASN A 376 -4.62 -8.98 16.32
N THR A 377 -3.30 -9.11 16.37
CA THR A 377 -2.48 -9.48 15.21
C THR A 377 -1.85 -10.86 15.43
N LEU A 378 -1.88 -11.70 14.41
CA LEU A 378 -1.20 -13.00 14.39
C LEU A 378 -0.12 -13.01 13.30
N MET A 379 1.11 -13.30 13.69
CA MET A 379 2.25 -13.46 12.79
C MET A 379 2.61 -14.94 12.67
N ALA A 380 2.58 -15.49 11.45
CA ALA A 380 2.88 -16.90 11.18
C ALA A 380 4.04 -17.03 10.18
N GLY A 381 5.21 -17.38 10.70
CA GLY A 381 6.45 -17.50 9.93
C GLY A 381 6.97 -18.93 9.87
N GLU A 382 7.19 -19.45 8.67
CA GLU A 382 7.77 -20.77 8.43
C GLU A 382 9.29 -20.69 8.15
N ASP A 383 9.99 -21.82 8.27
CA ASP A 383 11.31 -22.01 7.64
C ASP A 383 11.15 -21.90 6.12
N LEU A 384 11.78 -20.89 5.50
CA LEU A 384 11.69 -20.71 4.05
C LEU A 384 12.87 -21.38 3.34
N TYR A 385 14.05 -21.36 3.96
CA TYR A 385 15.27 -21.84 3.33
C TYR A 385 16.39 -22.08 4.32
N SER A 386 17.26 -23.05 4.05
CA SER A 386 18.30 -23.50 5.00
C SER A 386 19.74 -23.10 4.65
N ASN A 387 20.02 -22.53 3.48
CA ASN A 387 21.41 -22.20 3.10
C ASN A 387 21.57 -21.10 2.02
N PRO A 388 21.69 -19.82 2.40
CA PRO A 388 21.72 -19.33 3.78
C PRO A 388 20.36 -19.49 4.49
N GLN A 389 20.41 -19.75 5.80
CA GLN A 389 19.20 -19.87 6.60
C GLN A 389 18.35 -18.60 6.47
N THR A 390 17.07 -18.78 6.18
CA THR A 390 16.11 -17.70 5.94
C THR A 390 14.78 -18.07 6.58
N TRP A 391 14.30 -17.25 7.52
CA TRP A 391 13.05 -17.48 8.23
C TRP A 391 11.98 -16.49 7.78
N GLY A 392 10.75 -16.96 7.62
CA GLY A 392 9.59 -16.08 7.45
C GLY A 392 9.40 -15.12 8.64
N ALA A 393 9.84 -15.54 9.83
CA ALA A 393 9.85 -14.71 11.03
C ALA A 393 10.65 -13.42 10.85
N ASP A 394 11.86 -13.50 10.29
CA ASP A 394 12.73 -12.33 10.10
C ASP A 394 12.08 -11.29 9.16
N TYR A 395 11.25 -11.75 8.22
CA TYR A 395 10.44 -10.90 7.35
C TYR A 395 9.23 -10.28 8.08
N LEU A 396 8.51 -11.06 8.89
CA LEU A 396 7.31 -10.57 9.58
C LEU A 396 7.62 -9.60 10.72
N GLU A 397 8.78 -9.75 11.37
CA GLU A 397 9.25 -8.80 12.39
C GLU A 397 9.45 -7.39 11.83
N MET A 398 9.84 -7.28 10.56
CA MET A 398 10.00 -6.00 9.85
C MET A 398 8.68 -5.23 9.62
N LEU A 399 7.55 -5.83 9.96
CA LEU A 399 6.23 -5.21 9.89
C LEU A 399 5.86 -4.48 11.20
N ILE A 400 6.67 -4.58 12.26
CA ILE A 400 6.33 -4.12 13.60
C ILE A 400 7.17 -2.88 13.96
N GLY A 401 6.51 -1.77 14.27
CA GLY A 401 7.19 -0.55 14.70
C GLY A 401 7.99 0.13 13.60
N HIS A 402 9.01 0.90 14.00
CA HIS A 402 9.80 1.73 13.10
C HIS A 402 11.00 0.96 12.54
N HIS A 403 11.14 0.95 11.21
CA HIS A 403 12.24 0.30 10.51
C HIS A 403 12.84 1.21 9.44
N GLU A 404 14.17 1.32 9.43
CA GLU A 404 14.94 2.01 8.39
C GLU A 404 15.81 1.04 7.57
N ASP A 405 15.64 -0.26 7.82
CA ASP A 405 16.41 -1.32 7.19
C ASP A 405 16.06 -1.47 5.70
N ASN A 406 17.00 -2.06 4.95
CA ASN A 406 16.86 -2.37 3.53
C ASN A 406 16.68 -1.16 2.62
N GLY A 407 16.99 0.04 3.11
CA GLY A 407 17.05 1.22 2.26
C GLY A 407 15.75 1.98 2.10
N TYR A 408 14.77 1.73 2.95
CA TYR A 408 13.53 2.51 3.00
C TYR A 408 12.95 2.48 4.41
N THR A 409 12.27 3.57 4.77
CA THR A 409 11.73 3.77 6.10
C THR A 409 10.24 3.45 6.11
N THR A 410 9.83 2.56 7.01
CA THR A 410 8.42 2.25 7.25
C THR A 410 8.13 2.29 8.73
N ASP A 411 6.99 2.88 9.08
CA ASP A 411 6.40 2.75 10.40
C ASP A 411 5.23 1.76 10.28
N GLY A 412 5.37 0.59 10.91
CA GLY A 412 4.48 -0.55 10.73
C GLY A 412 3.40 -0.67 11.80
N ILE A 413 3.02 -1.91 12.10
CA ILE A 413 2.07 -2.26 13.18
C ILE A 413 2.62 -1.71 14.50
N PRO A 414 1.82 -0.96 15.28
CA PRO A 414 2.29 -0.41 16.54
C PRO A 414 2.75 -1.51 17.51
N GLU A 415 3.94 -1.34 18.10
CA GLU A 415 4.52 -2.30 19.07
C GLU A 415 3.62 -2.55 20.29
N ALA A 416 2.70 -1.61 20.59
CA ALA A 416 1.75 -1.73 21.68
C ALA A 416 0.59 -2.69 21.38
N PHE A 417 0.44 -3.14 20.14
CA PHE A 417 -0.65 -4.06 19.77
C PHE A 417 -0.43 -5.43 20.39
N PRO A 418 -1.51 -6.16 20.69
CA PRO A 418 -1.45 -7.56 21.12
C PRO A 418 -1.07 -8.46 19.93
N ILE A 419 0.23 -8.51 19.63
CA ILE A 419 0.82 -9.34 18.59
C ILE A 419 1.10 -10.74 19.16
N GLN A 420 0.64 -11.77 18.47
CA GLN A 420 0.91 -13.16 18.78
C GLN A 420 1.71 -13.79 17.65
N GLU A 421 2.75 -14.55 18.01
CA GLU A 421 3.73 -15.05 17.05
C GLU A 421 3.69 -16.58 17.01
N MET A 422 3.82 -17.12 15.79
CA MET A 422 3.97 -18.54 15.51
C MET A 422 5.10 -18.70 14.49
N TYR A 423 6.33 -18.80 15.01
CA TYR A 423 7.55 -18.83 14.21
C TYR A 423 8.25 -20.18 14.34
N ASP A 424 8.57 -20.82 13.22
CA ASP A 424 9.39 -22.04 13.22
C ASP A 424 10.76 -21.80 13.86
N ARG A 425 11.35 -20.62 13.64
CA ARG A 425 12.63 -20.20 14.23
C ARG A 425 12.65 -20.39 15.76
N ASP A 426 11.54 -20.08 16.42
CA ASP A 426 11.45 -19.98 17.87
C ASP A 426 10.73 -21.19 18.50
N MET A 427 9.75 -21.77 17.80
CA MET A 427 8.97 -22.93 18.26
C MET A 427 9.52 -24.27 17.73
N GLY A 428 10.39 -24.25 16.73
CA GLY A 428 10.85 -25.41 15.98
C GLY A 428 9.81 -25.96 15.00
N TYR A 429 8.55 -26.03 15.41
CA TYR A 429 7.40 -26.40 14.59
C TYR A 429 6.10 -25.94 15.23
N TRP A 430 5.16 -25.47 14.42
CA TRP A 430 3.77 -25.23 14.81
C TRP A 430 2.82 -25.95 13.85
N SER A 431 1.79 -26.59 14.40
CA SER A 431 0.82 -27.39 13.64
C SER A 431 -0.36 -26.54 13.15
N LYS A 432 -1.03 -27.01 12.09
CA LYS A 432 -2.30 -26.43 11.63
C LYS A 432 -3.37 -26.37 12.72
N ARG A 433 -3.37 -27.33 13.65
CA ARG A 433 -4.35 -27.35 14.74
C ARG A 433 -4.11 -26.21 15.71
N GLU A 434 -2.85 -25.97 16.08
CA GLU A 434 -2.48 -24.85 16.94
C GLU A 434 -2.79 -23.51 16.27
N LEU A 435 -2.55 -23.38 14.97
CA LEU A 435 -2.91 -22.18 14.21
C LEU A 435 -4.42 -21.95 14.21
N ILE A 436 -5.22 -22.97 13.88
CA ILE A 436 -6.70 -22.89 13.90
C ILE A 436 -7.22 -22.56 15.30
N ASP A 437 -6.67 -23.20 16.34
CA ASP A 437 -7.04 -22.93 17.73
C ASP A 437 -6.72 -21.47 18.11
N LYS A 438 -5.58 -20.94 17.65
CA LYS A 438 -5.18 -19.54 17.85
C LYS A 438 -6.11 -18.56 17.13
N ILE A 439 -6.43 -18.82 15.87
CA ILE A 439 -7.34 -18.00 15.05
C ILE A 439 -8.71 -17.90 15.75
N ASN A 440 -9.22 -19.01 16.28
CA ASN A 440 -10.48 -19.06 17.03
C ASN A 440 -10.44 -18.36 18.41
N THR A 441 -9.35 -17.67 18.77
CA THR A 441 -9.28 -16.80 19.97
C THR A 441 -9.47 -15.31 19.66
N GLY A 442 -9.79 -14.96 18.41
CA GLY A 442 -10.07 -13.57 17.99
C GLY A 442 -8.87 -12.85 17.43
N MET A 443 -8.15 -13.48 16.49
CA MET A 443 -7.06 -12.84 15.75
C MET A 443 -7.63 -12.17 14.50
N THR A 444 -7.59 -10.84 14.44
CA THR A 444 -8.29 -10.06 13.40
C THR A 444 -7.46 -9.89 12.13
N PHE A 445 -6.13 -9.75 12.25
CA PHE A 445 -5.24 -9.64 11.10
C PHE A 445 -4.11 -10.66 11.19
N ILE A 446 -4.07 -11.58 10.22
CA ILE A 446 -3.06 -12.63 10.10
C ILE A 446 -2.05 -12.23 9.03
N HIS A 447 -0.78 -12.17 9.39
CA HIS A 447 0.33 -11.97 8.46
C HIS A 447 1.12 -13.27 8.36
N HIS A 448 1.36 -13.73 7.14
CA HIS A 448 1.97 -15.02 6.88
C HIS A 448 3.16 -14.91 5.93
N SER A 449 4.27 -15.55 6.29
CA SER A 449 5.41 -15.76 5.41
C SER A 449 5.82 -17.22 5.50
N GLY A 450 5.47 -18.00 4.48
CA GLY A 450 5.62 -19.45 4.49
C GLY A 450 5.30 -20.09 3.15
N HIS A 451 5.63 -21.37 3.04
CA HIS A 451 5.37 -22.16 1.83
C HIS A 451 3.86 -22.28 1.59
N SER A 452 3.46 -22.05 0.34
CA SER A 452 2.07 -22.19 -0.11
C SER A 452 1.99 -22.81 -1.50
N ASN A 453 0.79 -23.27 -1.85
CA ASN A 453 0.39 -23.74 -3.17
C ASN A 453 -1.10 -23.43 -3.39
N VAL A 454 -1.65 -23.78 -4.56
CA VAL A 454 -3.07 -23.58 -4.90
C VAL A 454 -4.02 -24.15 -3.86
N ASP A 455 -3.70 -25.29 -3.24
CA ASP A 455 -4.54 -26.00 -2.28
C ASP A 455 -3.99 -26.01 -0.84
N TYR A 456 -2.97 -25.19 -0.57
CA TYR A 456 -2.24 -25.18 0.70
C TYR A 456 -1.70 -23.80 1.07
N ALA A 457 -1.97 -23.32 2.28
CA ALA A 457 -1.38 -22.10 2.83
C ALA A 457 -1.49 -22.10 4.36
N LEU A 458 -0.57 -21.41 5.05
CA LEU A 458 -0.52 -21.35 6.52
C LEU A 458 -0.57 -22.75 7.17
N ARG A 459 0.07 -23.75 6.56
CA ARG A 459 0.01 -25.18 6.94
C ARG A 459 -1.34 -25.87 6.86
N MET A 460 -2.36 -25.22 6.31
CA MET A 460 -3.68 -25.80 6.09
C MET A 460 -3.82 -26.25 4.65
N SER A 461 -4.52 -27.36 4.42
CA SER A 461 -5.00 -27.69 3.08
C SER A 461 -6.45 -27.20 2.89
N ILE A 462 -6.93 -27.15 1.65
CA ILE A 462 -8.34 -26.81 1.34
C ILE A 462 -9.34 -27.60 2.21
N GLY A 463 -9.08 -28.88 2.48
CA GLY A 463 -9.96 -29.71 3.31
C GLY A 463 -10.06 -29.28 4.78
N ASP A 464 -9.15 -28.43 5.26
CA ASP A 464 -9.21 -27.83 6.60
C ASP A 464 -10.06 -26.55 6.63
N ILE A 465 -10.38 -25.96 5.46
CA ILE A 465 -11.17 -24.73 5.35
C ILE A 465 -12.66 -25.05 5.47
N THR A 466 -13.14 -25.11 6.72
CA THR A 466 -14.53 -25.45 7.03
C THR A 466 -15.08 -24.59 8.15
N ASP A 467 -16.38 -24.29 8.11
CA ASP A 467 -17.06 -23.55 9.20
C ASP A 467 -16.90 -24.24 10.56
N ALA A 468 -16.73 -25.57 10.59
CA ALA A 468 -16.50 -26.34 11.81
C ALA A 468 -15.11 -26.08 12.43
N ASN A 469 -14.08 -25.91 11.60
CA ASN A 469 -12.73 -25.58 12.07
C ASN A 469 -12.62 -24.11 12.48
N PHE A 470 -13.38 -23.21 11.86
CA PHE A 470 -13.38 -21.77 12.15
C PHE A 470 -14.68 -21.32 12.82
N ASN A 471 -15.19 -22.12 13.75
CA ASN A 471 -16.55 -21.94 14.31
C ASN A 471 -16.71 -20.68 15.17
N MET A 472 -15.62 -20.13 15.72
CA MET A 472 -15.65 -18.93 16.55
C MET A 472 -15.46 -17.63 15.74
N VAL A 473 -14.87 -17.72 14.54
CA VAL A 473 -14.56 -16.57 13.68
C VAL A 473 -15.75 -16.26 12.77
N ASN A 474 -16.84 -15.82 13.39
CA ASN A 474 -18.18 -15.80 12.78
C ASN A 474 -18.85 -14.41 12.78
N GLY A 475 -18.13 -13.36 13.19
CA GLY A 475 -18.63 -11.99 13.29
C GLY A 475 -19.48 -11.71 14.53
N VAL A 476 -19.61 -12.67 15.44
CA VAL A 476 -20.37 -12.55 16.70
C VAL A 476 -19.50 -12.90 17.90
N ASP A 477 -18.90 -14.09 17.90
CA ASP A 477 -17.99 -14.51 18.96
C ASP A 477 -16.62 -13.86 18.78
N HIS A 478 -16.09 -13.90 17.56
CA HIS A 478 -14.90 -13.19 17.10
C HIS A 478 -15.10 -12.64 15.68
N ASN A 479 -14.41 -11.54 15.36
CA ASN A 479 -14.37 -10.92 14.03
C ASN A 479 -13.92 -11.90 12.96
N TYR A 480 -14.37 -11.66 11.73
CA TYR A 480 -13.73 -12.24 10.56
C TYR A 480 -12.28 -11.75 10.41
N CYS A 481 -11.41 -12.62 9.90
CA CYS A 481 -10.00 -12.35 9.74
C CYS A 481 -9.68 -11.65 8.41
N LEU A 482 -8.66 -10.80 8.45
CA LEU A 482 -7.87 -10.36 7.32
C LEU A 482 -6.63 -11.24 7.19
N ILE A 483 -6.17 -11.51 5.96
CA ILE A 483 -4.91 -12.22 5.71
C ILE A 483 -4.02 -11.42 4.75
N TYR A 484 -2.74 -11.29 5.07
CA TYR A 484 -1.71 -10.92 4.10
C TYR A 484 -0.65 -12.03 4.08
N THR A 485 -0.42 -12.63 2.91
CA THR A 485 0.52 -13.75 2.78
C THR A 485 1.55 -13.52 1.70
N HIS A 486 2.81 -13.88 1.98
CA HIS A 486 3.86 -13.97 0.96
C HIS A 486 3.78 -15.27 0.14
N GLY A 487 3.04 -16.27 0.62
CA GLY A 487 3.10 -17.62 0.07
C GLY A 487 2.68 -17.74 -1.40
N CYS A 488 3.35 -18.64 -2.13
CA CYS A 488 3.10 -18.91 -3.55
C CYS A 488 1.71 -19.48 -3.85
N ILE A 489 1.09 -19.03 -4.94
CA ILE A 489 -0.02 -19.63 -5.71
C ILE A 489 -1.32 -19.84 -4.89
N CYS A 490 -1.33 -19.46 -3.61
CA CYS A 490 -2.49 -19.62 -2.74
C CYS A 490 -3.71 -18.79 -3.18
N GLY A 491 -3.48 -17.74 -3.96
CA GLY A 491 -4.50 -16.93 -4.61
C GLY A 491 -4.58 -17.16 -6.12
N ALA A 492 -4.27 -18.35 -6.64
CA ALA A 492 -4.43 -18.65 -8.06
C ALA A 492 -5.90 -18.80 -8.47
N PHE A 493 -6.61 -17.67 -8.47
CA PHE A 493 -8.05 -17.56 -8.77
C PHE A 493 -8.39 -17.85 -10.24
N ASP A 494 -7.41 -18.15 -11.08
CA ASP A 494 -7.62 -18.69 -12.43
C ASP A 494 -7.56 -20.23 -12.48
N ALA A 495 -7.28 -20.89 -11.35
CA ALA A 495 -7.46 -22.32 -11.16
C ALA A 495 -8.94 -22.66 -10.88
N SER A 496 -9.26 -23.94 -10.67
CA SER A 496 -10.67 -24.35 -10.43
C SER A 496 -11.26 -23.78 -9.13
N ASP A 497 -10.51 -23.84 -8.03
CA ASP A 497 -10.80 -23.24 -6.72
C ASP A 497 -9.46 -23.25 -5.96
N CYS A 498 -8.92 -22.07 -5.62
CA CYS A 498 -7.73 -21.96 -4.78
C CYS A 498 -8.08 -21.79 -3.30
N ILE A 499 -7.12 -22.08 -2.41
CA ILE A 499 -7.35 -22.07 -0.97
C ILE A 499 -7.78 -20.69 -0.46
N ALA A 500 -7.28 -19.60 -1.04
CA ALA A 500 -7.70 -18.25 -0.66
C ALA A 500 -9.19 -18.01 -0.99
N GLU A 501 -9.69 -18.52 -2.11
CA GLU A 501 -11.11 -18.42 -2.43
C GLU A 501 -11.96 -19.22 -1.44
N GLU A 502 -11.55 -20.46 -1.12
CA GLU A 502 -12.24 -21.30 -0.14
C GLU A 502 -12.36 -20.61 1.23
N MET A 503 -11.31 -19.89 1.65
CA MET A 503 -11.31 -19.10 2.89
C MET A 503 -12.39 -18.00 2.88
N LEU A 504 -12.64 -17.38 1.73
CA LEU A 504 -13.70 -16.39 1.56
C LEU A 504 -15.08 -17.04 1.33
N LYS A 505 -15.15 -18.19 0.66
CA LYS A 505 -16.39 -18.87 0.25
C LYS A 505 -17.17 -19.42 1.45
N ILE A 506 -16.53 -19.86 2.55
CA ILE A 506 -17.22 -20.35 3.75
C ILE A 506 -17.92 -19.23 4.55
N GLN A 507 -18.83 -19.57 5.48
CA GLN A 507 -19.60 -18.58 6.25
C GLN A 507 -18.73 -17.82 7.27
N ASN A 508 -17.74 -18.52 7.81
CA ASN A 508 -16.83 -18.01 8.82
C ASN A 508 -15.48 -17.58 8.20
N PHE A 509 -14.50 -17.32 9.06
CA PHE A 509 -13.09 -17.15 8.74
C PHE A 509 -12.70 -15.83 8.05
N VAL A 510 -12.36 -15.83 6.76
CA VAL A 510 -11.70 -14.68 6.10
C VAL A 510 -12.73 -13.74 5.46
N VAL A 511 -12.62 -12.44 5.72
CA VAL A 511 -13.43 -11.41 5.04
C VAL A 511 -12.73 -10.82 3.82
N ALA A 512 -11.41 -10.60 3.90
CA ALA A 512 -10.60 -10.10 2.79
C ALA A 512 -9.12 -10.42 3.01
N GLY A 513 -8.29 -10.26 1.98
CA GLY A 513 -6.85 -10.42 2.11
C GLY A 513 -6.06 -10.16 0.84
N SER A 514 -4.74 -10.15 1.00
CA SER A 514 -3.76 -10.03 -0.08
C SER A 514 -3.09 -11.38 -0.34
N PHE A 515 -3.24 -11.88 -1.56
CA PHE A 515 -2.80 -13.22 -1.95
C PHE A 515 -2.06 -13.19 -3.28
N ASN A 516 -1.03 -14.03 -3.41
CA ASN A 516 -0.26 -14.18 -4.64
C ASN A 516 -0.91 -15.23 -5.55
N SER A 517 -1.21 -14.85 -6.79
CA SER A 517 -1.76 -15.75 -7.80
C SER A 517 -0.71 -16.66 -8.44
N ARG A 518 0.57 -16.33 -8.26
CA ARG A 518 1.73 -17.11 -8.68
C ARG A 518 2.79 -17.10 -7.56
N TYR A 519 4.06 -17.20 -7.91
CA TYR A 519 5.14 -17.27 -6.94
C TYR A 519 5.30 -15.96 -6.14
N GLY A 520 5.18 -16.07 -4.83
CA GLY A 520 5.78 -15.08 -3.95
C GLY A 520 7.29 -15.29 -3.90
N TRP A 521 8.04 -14.19 -3.98
CA TRP A 521 9.51 -14.21 -3.97
C TRP A 521 10.08 -13.64 -2.69
N PHE A 522 11.20 -14.22 -2.25
CA PHE A 522 12.00 -13.77 -1.11
C PHE A 522 13.48 -13.81 -1.47
N ASN A 523 14.31 -13.12 -0.69
CA ASN A 523 15.75 -13.19 -0.87
C ASN A 523 16.42 -14.06 0.19
N GLU A 524 17.43 -14.83 -0.20
CA GLU A 524 18.07 -15.74 0.73
C GLU A 524 19.00 -15.00 1.71
N GLY A 525 18.91 -15.34 3.01
CA GLY A 525 19.89 -14.96 4.04
C GLY A 525 19.84 -13.51 4.50
N GLN A 526 18.71 -12.84 4.30
CA GLN A 526 18.51 -11.42 4.59
C GLN A 526 17.03 -11.12 4.89
N THR A 527 16.76 -9.84 5.20
CA THR A 527 15.44 -9.35 5.60
C THR A 527 14.82 -8.39 4.58
N GLU A 528 15.30 -8.36 3.33
CA GLU A 528 14.66 -7.69 2.18
C GLU A 528 14.15 -8.77 1.20
N GLY A 529 13.04 -8.53 0.52
CA GLY A 529 12.65 -9.33 -0.63
C GLY A 529 11.39 -8.80 -1.31
N PRO A 530 11.10 -9.24 -2.55
CA PRO A 530 9.95 -8.76 -3.32
C PRO A 530 8.60 -8.79 -2.59
N SER A 531 8.28 -9.91 -1.93
CA SER A 531 7.02 -10.05 -1.19
C SER A 531 7.00 -9.19 0.07
N LEU A 532 8.15 -9.08 0.76
CA LEU A 532 8.24 -8.24 1.95
C LEU A 532 8.13 -6.76 1.59
N HIS A 533 8.72 -6.31 0.48
CA HIS A 533 8.72 -4.91 0.10
C HIS A 533 7.28 -4.37 -0.02
N LEU A 534 6.44 -5.07 -0.78
CA LEU A 534 5.01 -4.76 -0.88
C LEU A 534 4.29 -4.85 0.48
N HIS A 535 4.61 -5.86 1.30
CA HIS A 535 3.95 -6.05 2.59
C HIS A 535 4.30 -4.94 3.60
N ARG A 536 5.57 -4.53 3.68
CA ARG A 536 6.01 -3.41 4.53
C ARG A 536 5.36 -2.11 4.10
N GLU A 537 5.30 -1.84 2.79
CA GLU A 537 4.63 -0.63 2.29
C GLU A 537 3.10 -0.67 2.48
N PHE A 538 2.48 -1.86 2.40
CA PHE A 538 1.06 -2.03 2.73
C PHE A 538 0.79 -1.69 4.20
N VAL A 539 1.59 -2.23 5.12
CA VAL A 539 1.45 -1.97 6.55
C VAL A 539 1.75 -0.50 6.87
N ASN A 540 2.75 0.10 6.23
CA ASN A 540 3.07 1.53 6.34
C ASN A 540 1.91 2.42 5.87
N ALA A 541 1.31 2.11 4.71
CA ALA A 541 0.13 2.81 4.21
C ALA A 541 -1.03 2.75 5.21
N LEU A 542 -1.26 1.57 5.81
CA LEU A 542 -2.35 1.34 6.75
C LEU A 542 -2.17 2.07 8.08
N TYR A 543 -1.04 1.87 8.77
CA TYR A 543 -0.86 2.35 10.15
C TYR A 543 -0.24 3.74 10.26
N THR A 544 0.48 4.19 9.22
CA THR A 544 1.23 5.46 9.27
C THR A 544 0.61 6.52 8.38
N LEU A 545 0.25 6.16 7.15
CA LEU A 545 -0.42 7.09 6.24
C LEU A 545 -1.94 7.18 6.53
N GLY A 546 -2.48 6.25 7.33
CA GLY A 546 -3.90 6.21 7.68
C GLY A 546 -4.81 5.87 6.50
N ILE A 547 -4.27 5.19 5.48
CA ILE A 547 -5.00 4.75 4.30
C ILE A 547 -5.63 3.42 4.67
N ASP A 548 -6.86 3.48 5.17
CA ASP A 548 -7.49 2.39 5.91
C ASP A 548 -8.49 1.56 5.08
N ARG A 549 -8.60 1.81 3.78
CA ARG A 549 -9.38 0.94 2.88
C ARG A 549 -8.45 0.01 2.13
N ILE A 550 -8.77 -1.28 2.17
CA ILE A 550 -7.84 -2.34 1.75
C ILE A 550 -7.35 -2.16 0.30
N GLY A 551 -8.23 -1.73 -0.61
CA GLY A 551 -7.87 -1.48 -2.00
C GLY A 551 -6.88 -0.32 -2.16
N GLN A 552 -7.10 0.83 -1.52
CA GLN A 552 -6.15 1.96 -1.56
C GLN A 552 -4.86 1.65 -0.82
N THR A 553 -4.93 0.85 0.26
CA THR A 553 -3.73 0.39 0.97
C THR A 553 -2.83 -0.38 0.01
N GLN A 554 -3.42 -1.26 -0.81
CA GLN A 554 -2.70 -2.00 -1.85
C GLN A 554 -2.21 -1.11 -3.00
N VAL A 555 -3.01 -0.14 -3.43
CA VAL A 555 -2.55 0.83 -4.45
C VAL A 555 -1.32 1.58 -3.93
N GLN A 556 -1.34 2.05 -2.67
CA GLN A 556 -0.19 2.73 -2.11
C GLN A 556 1.03 1.83 -1.97
N SER A 557 0.86 0.58 -1.52
CA SER A 557 1.99 -0.34 -1.43
C SER A 557 2.68 -0.52 -2.78
N LYS A 558 1.90 -0.64 -3.85
CA LYS A 558 2.38 -0.70 -5.24
C LYS A 558 3.05 0.63 -5.64
N ILE A 559 2.42 1.78 -5.42
CA ILE A 559 2.99 3.09 -5.78
C ILE A 559 4.34 3.34 -5.09
N ALA A 560 4.46 3.04 -3.79
CA ALA A 560 5.72 3.17 -3.05
C ALA A 560 6.81 2.21 -3.57
N THR A 561 6.41 1.04 -4.08
CA THR A 561 7.30 0.03 -4.65
C THR A 561 7.74 0.35 -6.09
N ALA A 562 6.92 1.08 -6.86
CA ALA A 562 7.11 1.32 -8.30
C ALA A 562 8.52 1.82 -8.70
N PRO A 563 9.16 2.77 -7.98
CA PRO A 563 10.52 3.22 -8.32
C PRO A 563 11.58 2.12 -8.30
N TRP A 564 11.30 1.02 -7.59
CA TRP A 564 12.21 -0.11 -7.43
C TRP A 564 11.93 -1.25 -8.39
N VAL A 565 10.78 -1.27 -9.09
CA VAL A 565 10.37 -2.35 -10.01
C VAL A 565 11.25 -2.43 -11.26
N GLU A 566 11.87 -1.32 -11.67
CA GLU A 566 12.82 -1.26 -12.80
C GLU A 566 14.21 -0.71 -12.42
N ALA A 567 14.49 -0.56 -11.12
CA ALA A 567 15.80 -0.09 -10.66
C ALA A 567 16.93 -0.97 -11.20
N PRO A 568 18.09 -0.42 -11.58
CA PRO A 568 19.18 -1.21 -12.14
C PRO A 568 19.84 -2.11 -11.09
N GLY A 569 20.28 -3.29 -11.53
CA GLY A 569 21.00 -4.23 -10.68
C GLY A 569 20.12 -4.84 -9.60
N GLN A 570 18.83 -5.04 -9.88
CA GLN A 570 17.90 -5.64 -8.92
C GLN A 570 18.37 -6.99 -8.47
N TRP A 571 17.72 -7.41 -7.39
CA TRP A 571 18.01 -8.66 -6.76
C TRP A 571 17.98 -9.84 -7.72
N GLU A 572 16.90 -9.95 -8.47
CA GLU A 572 16.79 -10.68 -9.72
C GLU A 572 15.82 -9.89 -10.57
N ASP A 573 16.29 -9.37 -11.70
CA ASP A 573 15.47 -8.55 -12.59
C ASP A 573 14.15 -9.29 -12.89
N GLY A 574 13.04 -8.64 -12.54
CA GLY A 574 11.69 -9.17 -12.72
C GLY A 574 11.04 -9.78 -11.47
N ALA A 575 11.77 -10.16 -10.41
CA ALA A 575 11.15 -10.78 -9.23
C ALA A 575 10.21 -9.83 -8.47
N LEU A 576 10.58 -8.54 -8.40
CA LEU A 576 9.72 -7.51 -7.82
C LEU A 576 8.50 -7.22 -8.72
N ARG A 577 8.69 -7.13 -10.04
CA ARG A 577 7.59 -7.04 -11.03
C ARG A 577 6.63 -8.22 -10.91
N TRP A 578 7.15 -9.43 -10.71
CA TRP A 578 6.33 -10.64 -10.54
C TRP A 578 5.38 -10.49 -9.34
N CYS A 579 5.91 -10.14 -8.17
CA CYS A 579 5.08 -9.91 -6.98
C CYS A 579 4.15 -8.69 -7.15
N PHE A 580 4.59 -7.69 -7.91
CA PHE A 580 3.76 -6.54 -8.25
C PHE A 580 2.53 -6.95 -9.08
N TYR A 581 2.65 -7.94 -9.97
CA TYR A 581 1.55 -8.44 -10.79
C TYR A 581 0.67 -9.42 -10.04
N ASP A 582 1.26 -10.39 -9.35
CA ASP A 582 0.50 -11.53 -8.81
C ASP A 582 -0.16 -11.27 -7.46
N ASN A 583 0.21 -10.18 -6.76
CA ASN A 583 -0.36 -9.83 -5.47
C ASN A 583 -1.68 -9.06 -5.63
N ASN A 584 -2.79 -9.79 -5.42
CA ASN A 584 -4.17 -9.35 -5.65
C ASN A 584 -4.96 -9.28 -4.33
N ILE A 585 -5.94 -8.37 -4.27
CA ILE A 585 -6.87 -8.26 -3.13
C ILE A 585 -8.13 -9.06 -3.40
N PHE A 586 -8.40 -10.05 -2.54
CA PHE A 586 -9.71 -10.70 -2.47
C PHE A 586 -10.52 -10.06 -1.36
N GLY A 587 -11.76 -9.68 -1.64
CA GLY A 587 -12.63 -8.92 -0.76
C GLY A 587 -13.29 -7.75 -1.48
N ASP A 588 -13.64 -6.73 -0.72
CA ASP A 588 -14.23 -5.49 -1.25
C ASP A 588 -13.20 -4.35 -1.19
N ALA A 589 -12.95 -3.71 -2.34
CA ALA A 589 -11.93 -2.68 -2.51
C ALA A 589 -12.14 -1.50 -1.54
N ALA A 590 -13.41 -1.16 -1.29
CA ALA A 590 -13.78 -0.07 -0.41
C ALA A 590 -13.87 -0.48 1.06
N MET A 591 -13.65 -1.75 1.41
CA MET A 591 -13.76 -2.20 2.79
C MET A 591 -12.72 -1.52 3.66
N LYS A 592 -13.19 -0.87 4.73
CA LYS A 592 -12.32 -0.33 5.76
C LYS A 592 -11.72 -1.45 6.59
N ILE A 593 -10.41 -1.42 6.81
CA ILE A 593 -9.67 -2.19 7.80
C ILE A 593 -9.72 -1.42 9.12
N HIS A 594 -10.13 -2.08 10.20
CA HIS A 594 -10.08 -1.46 11.53
C HIS A 594 -8.66 -1.54 12.08
N THR A 595 -8.07 -0.38 12.37
CA THR A 595 -6.70 -0.25 12.90
C THR A 595 -6.67 0.17 14.37
N ASP A 596 -7.82 0.37 15.00
CA ASP A 596 -7.94 0.66 16.42
C ASP A 596 -9.25 0.05 16.94
N ASN A 597 -9.28 -0.24 18.25
CA ASN A 597 -10.53 -0.62 18.89
C ASN A 597 -11.45 0.58 19.03
N TYR A 598 -12.75 0.35 19.11
CA TYR A 598 -13.65 1.43 19.45
C TYR A 598 -13.36 1.82 20.89
N THR A 599 -12.76 2.99 21.07
CA THR A 599 -12.81 3.62 22.38
C THR A 599 -14.28 3.98 22.61
N SER A 600 -14.96 3.15 23.39
CA SER A 600 -16.23 3.56 23.97
C SER A 600 -15.97 4.91 24.62
N ILE A 601 -16.62 5.95 24.11
CA ILE A 601 -17.08 6.97 25.03
C ILE A 601 -18.07 6.18 25.86
N ASP A 602 -17.67 5.84 27.08
CA ASP A 602 -18.61 5.50 28.11
C ASP A 602 -19.55 6.70 28.17
N GLU A 603 -20.64 6.69 27.40
CA GLU A 603 -21.86 7.35 27.81
C GLU A 603 -22.25 6.60 29.07
N SER A 604 -21.57 6.96 30.15
CA SER A 604 -22.02 6.68 31.48
C SER A 604 -23.39 7.33 31.56
N ILE A 605 -24.42 6.52 31.30
CA ILE A 605 -25.78 6.74 31.79
C ILE A 605 -25.69 6.51 33.31
N GLY A 606 -24.86 7.33 33.95
CA GLY A 606 -24.48 7.34 35.35
C GLY A 606 -24.67 8.75 35.84
N LYS A 607 -25.94 9.18 35.94
CA LYS A 607 -26.47 10.24 36.83
C LYS A 607 -25.70 11.56 37.03
N THR A 608 -24.76 11.95 36.16
CA THR A 608 -24.07 13.25 36.25
C THR A 608 -23.79 13.77 34.83
N LYS A 609 -24.80 14.41 34.25
CA LYS A 609 -24.75 14.96 32.89
C LYS A 609 -23.99 16.29 32.84
N LEU A 610 -23.42 16.57 31.66
CA LEU A 610 -23.02 17.91 31.23
C LEU A 610 -24.28 18.75 30.99
N ASP A 611 -24.49 19.77 31.83
CA ASP A 611 -25.65 20.65 31.70
C ASP A 611 -25.30 21.87 30.83
N ILE A 612 -26.02 22.03 29.72
CA ILE A 612 -25.92 23.20 28.84
C ILE A 612 -27.25 23.95 28.83
N PHE A 613 -27.22 25.25 29.13
CA PHE A 613 -28.41 26.09 29.15
C PHE A 613 -28.11 27.53 28.71
N PRO A 614 -28.95 28.15 27.85
CA PRO A 614 -30.11 27.57 27.17
C PRO A 614 -29.70 26.60 26.04
N ASN A 615 -30.53 25.59 25.77
CA ASN A 615 -30.38 24.72 24.60
C ASN A 615 -31.79 24.28 24.13
N PRO A 616 -32.31 24.75 22.97
CA PRO A 616 -31.62 25.53 21.94
C PRO A 616 -31.10 26.90 22.40
N ALA A 617 -29.92 27.27 21.92
CA ALA A 617 -29.20 28.49 22.26
C ALA A 617 -29.29 29.53 21.14
N ASN A 618 -29.17 30.81 21.47
CA ASN A 618 -29.10 31.91 20.49
C ASN A 618 -27.70 32.53 20.48
N ASP A 619 -27.39 33.35 21.50
CA ASP A 619 -26.12 34.10 21.58
C ASP A 619 -25.03 33.39 22.41
N PHE A 620 -25.42 32.69 23.47
CA PHE A 620 -24.49 32.04 24.40
C PHE A 620 -25.10 30.81 25.06
N ILE A 621 -24.23 29.96 25.61
CA ILE A 621 -24.61 28.92 26.57
C ILE A 621 -23.85 29.09 27.88
N ARG A 622 -24.44 28.61 28.97
CA ARG A 622 -23.74 28.27 30.20
C ARG A 622 -23.56 26.76 30.23
N LEU A 623 -22.32 26.35 30.42
CA LEU A 623 -21.88 24.98 30.49
C LEU A 623 -21.53 24.65 31.93
N SER A 624 -22.16 23.63 32.50
CA SER A 624 -21.90 23.17 33.86
C SER A 624 -21.34 21.75 33.86
N VAL A 625 -20.17 21.55 34.48
CA VAL A 625 -19.52 20.22 34.61
C VAL A 625 -19.59 19.71 36.05
N PRO A 626 -19.73 18.39 36.28
CA PRO A 626 -19.75 17.80 37.62
C PRO A 626 -18.50 18.15 38.44
N VAL A 627 -18.67 18.50 39.70
CA VAL A 627 -17.58 18.95 40.60
C VAL A 627 -16.45 17.92 40.73
N GLU A 628 -16.82 16.64 40.74
CA GLU A 628 -15.90 15.52 40.88
C GLU A 628 -14.99 15.26 39.66
N SER A 629 -15.33 15.83 38.50
CA SER A 629 -14.57 15.68 37.25
C SER A 629 -13.27 16.50 37.20
N GLY A 630 -13.02 17.36 38.20
CA GLY A 630 -11.85 18.22 38.24
C GLY A 630 -12.02 19.50 37.41
N ASN A 631 -10.91 20.18 37.14
CA ASN A 631 -10.96 21.45 36.39
C ASN A 631 -11.28 21.21 34.92
N LEU A 632 -12.11 22.09 34.33
CA LEU A 632 -12.34 22.14 32.88
C LEU A 632 -11.07 22.63 32.17
N GLU A 633 -10.59 21.87 31.20
CA GLU A 633 -9.37 22.13 30.44
C GLU A 633 -9.69 22.70 29.05
N SER A 634 -10.68 22.13 28.38
CA SER A 634 -11.10 22.61 27.06
C SER A 634 -12.59 22.38 26.78
N VAL A 635 -13.15 23.20 25.89
CA VAL A 635 -14.44 22.92 25.23
C VAL A 635 -14.26 23.03 23.73
N LYS A 636 -14.61 21.94 23.04
CA LYS A 636 -14.57 21.81 21.58
C LYS A 636 -16.00 21.71 21.05
N ILE A 637 -16.26 22.33 19.91
CA ILE A 637 -17.55 22.24 19.21
C ILE A 637 -17.25 21.69 17.83
N TYR A 638 -18.02 20.68 17.42
CA TYR A 638 -17.94 20.01 16.14
C TYR A 638 -19.25 20.17 15.38
N ASP A 639 -19.19 20.25 14.07
CA ASP A 639 -20.38 20.05 13.23
C ASP A 639 -20.74 18.55 13.14
N LEU A 640 -21.85 18.24 12.47
CA LEU A 640 -22.34 16.86 12.34
C LEU A 640 -21.47 15.98 11.44
N SER A 641 -20.56 16.55 10.63
CA SER A 641 -19.57 15.77 9.89
C SER A 641 -18.30 15.51 10.69
N GLY A 642 -18.27 15.88 11.98
CA GLY A 642 -17.15 15.64 12.89
C GLY A 642 -16.01 16.65 12.75
N LYS A 643 -16.17 17.72 11.95
CA LYS A 643 -15.17 18.77 11.81
C LYS A 643 -15.25 19.71 13.01
N MET A 644 -14.10 19.95 13.65
CA MET A 644 -14.00 20.88 14.76
C MET A 644 -14.15 22.33 14.27
N VAL A 645 -15.19 23.02 14.76
CA VAL A 645 -15.50 24.41 14.37
C VAL A 645 -15.06 25.42 15.43
N THR A 646 -14.86 25.00 16.68
CA THR A 646 -14.39 25.88 17.76
C THR A 646 -13.65 25.06 18.81
N ASN A 647 -12.59 25.64 19.39
CA ASN A 647 -11.86 25.06 20.52
C ASN A 647 -11.49 26.17 21.51
N ILE A 648 -11.90 26.02 22.77
CA ILE A 648 -11.71 26.99 23.84
C ILE A 648 -10.88 26.31 24.94
N HIS A 649 -9.69 26.84 25.22
CA HIS A 649 -8.83 26.35 26.29
C HIS A 649 -8.93 27.21 27.55
N PHE A 650 -8.90 26.56 28.71
CA PHE A 650 -8.96 27.20 30.01
C PHE A 650 -7.64 27.04 30.77
N SER A 651 -7.10 28.15 31.28
CA SER A 651 -5.84 28.12 32.04
C SER A 651 -6.06 27.69 33.50
N LEU A 652 -5.19 26.81 34.01
CA LEU A 652 -5.19 26.17 35.35
C LEU A 652 -5.43 27.09 36.57
N ALA A 653 -5.27 28.41 36.44
CA ALA A 653 -5.29 29.35 37.57
C ALA A 653 -6.63 30.10 37.78
N LYS A 654 -7.66 29.90 36.96
CA LYS A 654 -8.81 30.85 36.94
C LYS A 654 -10.23 30.29 36.97
N ILE A 655 -10.44 28.98 37.09
CA ILE A 655 -11.81 28.44 37.09
C ILE A 655 -12.00 27.53 38.30
N SER A 656 -12.30 28.15 39.43
CA SER A 656 -12.94 27.48 40.57
C SER A 656 -14.48 27.44 40.42
N THR A 657 -14.99 27.79 39.25
CA THR A 657 -16.43 27.87 38.94
C THR A 657 -16.81 26.76 37.97
N PHE A 658 -17.69 25.87 38.41
CA PHE A 658 -18.21 24.75 37.61
C PHE A 658 -19.16 25.17 36.49
N GLU A 659 -19.41 26.46 36.33
CA GLU A 659 -20.16 27.07 35.24
C GLU A 659 -19.26 27.96 34.39
N VAL A 660 -19.28 27.75 33.06
CA VAL A 660 -18.56 28.56 32.08
C VAL A 660 -19.53 29.10 31.03
N ARG A 661 -19.42 30.38 30.71
CA ARG A 661 -20.20 31.00 29.63
C ARG A 661 -19.42 30.92 28.31
N ILE A 662 -20.05 30.39 27.28
CA ILE A 662 -19.49 30.25 25.93
C ILE A 662 -20.33 31.09 24.98
N GLU A 663 -19.69 32.03 24.30
CA GLU A 663 -20.31 32.86 23.26
C GLU A 663 -20.37 32.09 21.93
N LEU A 664 -21.52 32.12 21.27
CA LEU A 664 -21.80 31.34 20.07
C LEU A 664 -21.89 32.19 18.80
N ASN A 665 -21.62 33.50 18.89
CA ASN A 665 -21.86 34.50 17.84
C ASN A 665 -21.18 34.18 16.49
N THR A 666 -20.13 33.37 16.50
CA THR A 666 -19.36 32.95 15.32
C THR A 666 -19.90 31.70 14.63
N LEU A 667 -20.83 30.97 15.23
CA LEU A 667 -21.38 29.73 14.69
C LEU A 667 -22.72 29.96 13.98
N PRO A 668 -22.95 29.39 12.78
CA PRO A 668 -24.26 29.42 12.11
C PRO A 668 -25.40 28.73 12.89
N ASN A 669 -26.64 28.93 12.44
CA ASN A 669 -27.78 28.11 12.90
C ASN A 669 -27.55 26.65 12.52
N GLY A 670 -27.79 25.74 13.45
CA GLY A 670 -27.55 24.31 13.21
C GLY A 670 -27.43 23.50 14.50
N THR A 671 -27.26 22.20 14.32
CA THR A 671 -26.97 21.27 15.41
C THR A 671 -25.48 20.94 15.41
N TYR A 672 -24.88 20.97 16.60
CA TYR A 672 -23.47 20.77 16.84
C TYR A 672 -23.27 19.75 17.95
N ILE A 673 -22.10 19.11 17.95
CA ILE A 673 -21.65 18.27 19.06
C ILE A 673 -20.70 19.12 19.91
N LEU A 674 -21.06 19.33 21.17
CA LEU A 674 -20.20 20.01 22.13
C LEU A 674 -19.48 18.97 22.99
N ARG A 675 -18.16 19.07 23.08
CA ARG A 675 -17.28 18.22 23.89
C ARG A 675 -16.57 19.06 24.95
N ALA A 676 -16.71 18.71 26.21
CA ALA A 676 -16.03 19.34 27.33
C ALA A 676 -15.00 18.37 27.92
N GLU A 677 -13.74 18.79 28.00
CA GLU A 677 -12.65 17.99 28.56
C GLU A 677 -12.25 18.56 29.91
N THR A 678 -12.21 17.70 30.92
CA THR A 678 -11.78 17.99 32.28
C THR A 678 -10.57 17.14 32.64
N GLN A 679 -9.89 17.46 33.74
CA GLN A 679 -8.74 16.69 34.22
C GLN A 679 -8.98 15.19 34.42
N LYS A 680 -10.23 14.78 34.67
CA LYS A 680 -10.57 13.38 35.02
C LYS A 680 -11.63 12.75 34.11
N ALA A 681 -12.27 13.52 33.24
CA ALA A 681 -13.37 13.04 32.42
C ALA A 681 -13.57 13.88 31.16
N VAL A 682 -14.20 13.27 30.16
CA VAL A 682 -14.67 13.94 28.95
C VAL A 682 -16.19 13.80 28.90
N PHE A 683 -16.87 14.89 28.57
CA PHE A 683 -18.32 14.93 28.42
C PHE A 683 -18.73 15.40 27.03
N SER A 684 -19.84 14.90 26.52
CA SER A 684 -20.45 15.34 25.26
C SER A 684 -21.93 15.72 25.48
N ASN A 685 -22.41 16.70 24.71
CA ASN A 685 -23.83 17.02 24.62
C ASN A 685 -24.15 17.66 23.27
N THR A 686 -25.39 17.52 22.81
CA THR A 686 -25.85 18.11 21.55
C THR A 686 -26.23 19.58 21.79
N LEU A 687 -25.63 20.50 21.04
CA LEU A 687 -25.95 21.93 21.06
C LEU A 687 -26.75 22.31 19.82
N THR A 688 -27.94 22.87 20.00
CA THR A 688 -28.74 23.41 18.89
C THR A 688 -28.70 24.94 18.94
N ILE A 689 -28.26 25.58 17.86
CA ILE A 689 -28.22 27.04 17.72
C ILE A 689 -29.38 27.49 16.83
N VAL A 690 -30.25 28.34 17.38
CA VAL A 690 -31.40 28.93 16.70
C VAL A 690 -31.38 30.44 16.95
N ARG A 691 -31.01 31.21 15.93
CA ARG A 691 -31.09 32.68 15.94
C ARG A 691 -32.37 33.18 15.30
#